data_AF-A0A4Q4Y1N5-F1
#
_entry.id   AF-A0A4Q4Y1N5-F1
#
_cell.length_a   1.000
_cell.length_b   1.000
_cell.length_c   1.000
_cell.angle_alpha   90.00
_cell.angle_beta   90.00
_cell.angle_gamma   90.00
#
_symmetry.space_group_name_H-M   'P 1'
#
loop_
_entity.id
_entity.type
_entity.pdbx_description
1 polymer ?
#
loop_
_entity_poly.entity_id
_entity_poly.type
_entity_poly.pdbx_seq_one_letter_code
_entity_poly.pdbx_strand_id
1 'polypeptide(L)'
;MKSMDDMRCRKCCQGTSPGCKPPAVSPNNKRIVRNGYVRYHCISKGVAAMSQMQEVHSGTQRTTWELLDVTQAPDSISSPDKFDLVIPKFTDSENADQARVALSNVLAVLSEHGKLVILRSQDGVGTLEYTRRILKDLGFSQDLSRSLGDGTVVAELSGEDSKDIQLDNKITCFRFTDGEGPVPLLDSLKDKGWVIESHSKAEGLTPKSNVLVIDELQMDVTDPEQAAAPGLLRTVRSEELGIRLMTLDVQQYTGHQTAQAIDQCLRLLSKPETAARKDSEFAERGGVIYTPRLLADQGLNEAKFEPVRGREPQEEDLRTKKTPVCLGVERVDTIESLQYAELSSSPPPVQEGYIEVEIFTAGVNFKDLAITLGIVANADTSALGCEAADIVTQVGRGVDKFIPGHRVAVMFPGSFANRIQVPWQVAHAIPDALGFNEAATLPVAYLTALHGLFDLGNLRRGQRVLIHSATGGVGNAAAQLYFRTAGTDEKRQFLQNRYSIPADHIFSSRTTDFEHKIMQLTNGLGVDVILNSLTGDLLEASWNIVANGGTMVEIGKKDIMERNRLSMESFSRCASFRALDLSPDLANLHGQGPALGQTLSRSSHSWKLGTSGQSFPMQNFAFEAVADAFVLMRTAKHMGNLVLSRNPDVPAHIPIRPAPKAVRFRPDATYLLVGGLKGICGSLAIDFAKNGAEQLAAVSHSGYDDEQSQGVLRQFRHLGCHIDLLLGDVTKLEHMWKIFNETSVPIGGTVQGAMVLRDRPFAKTTVEEYYEATACKIQGTWNLHNVALENKLQLDFFTVLSSISSVIGNPAQGNYASGCSFQDAFASYRHGLGLPACAVNLCII
;
A
#
# COMPACT_ATOMS: atom_id res chain seq x y z
N MET A 1 25.05 -2.49 -22.93
CA MET A 1 24.15 -2.49 -21.75
C MET A 1 24.95 -2.85 -20.51
N LYS A 2 24.71 -2.15 -19.40
CA LYS A 2 25.04 -2.54 -18.01
C LYS A 2 23.87 -2.07 -17.15
N SER A 3 23.51 -2.79 -16.09
CA SER A 3 22.36 -2.49 -15.24
C SER A 3 22.53 -1.20 -14.43
N MET A 4 21.41 -0.58 -14.04
CA MET A 4 21.36 0.74 -13.39
C MET A 4 21.32 0.67 -11.84
N ASP A 5 21.73 -0.45 -11.24
CA ASP A 5 21.56 -0.71 -9.80
C ASP A 5 22.73 -0.26 -8.89
N ASP A 6 23.90 0.10 -9.43
CA ASP A 6 25.08 0.47 -8.61
C ASP A 6 25.40 1.97 -8.67
N MET A 7 24.54 2.78 -8.05
CA MET A 7 24.84 4.18 -7.72
C MET A 7 24.55 4.56 -6.26
N ARG A 8 24.67 3.60 -5.33
CA ARG A 8 24.89 3.94 -3.90
C ARG A 8 26.31 4.50 -3.76
N CYS A 9 26.43 5.76 -3.37
CA CYS A 9 27.68 6.53 -3.46
C CYS A 9 28.86 5.95 -2.65
N ARG A 10 29.72 5.15 -3.30
CA ARG A 10 30.97 4.63 -2.72
C ARG A 10 32.11 5.69 -2.71
N LYS A 11 31.89 6.83 -2.05
CA LYS A 11 32.95 7.80 -1.72
C LYS A 11 32.72 8.45 -0.34
N CYS A 12 33.21 7.80 0.72
CA CYS A 12 33.72 8.41 1.98
C CYS A 12 34.06 7.36 3.06
N CYS A 13 34.86 6.34 2.74
CA CYS A 13 35.35 5.36 3.74
C CYS A 13 36.86 5.06 3.61
N GLN A 14 37.70 6.10 3.71
CA GLN A 14 39.14 5.99 3.99
C GLN A 14 39.70 7.39 4.35
N GLY A 15 40.69 7.44 5.25
CA GLY A 15 41.42 8.67 5.60
C GLY A 15 40.91 9.41 6.86
N THR A 16 41.67 9.32 7.94
CA THR A 16 41.48 10.15 9.15
C THR A 16 41.95 11.59 8.92
N SER A 17 41.13 12.59 9.25
CA SER A 17 41.52 14.01 9.29
C SER A 17 40.62 14.82 10.23
N PRO A 18 41.15 15.45 11.29
CA PRO A 18 40.34 16.27 12.20
C PRO A 18 40.15 17.69 11.65
N GLY A 19 38.91 18.06 11.28
CA GLY A 19 38.64 19.45 10.86
C GLY A 19 37.22 19.79 10.39
N CYS A 20 36.51 18.84 9.74
CA CYS A 20 35.17 19.12 9.21
C CYS A 20 34.07 18.94 10.28
N LYS A 21 33.50 20.04 10.77
CA LYS A 21 32.18 20.02 11.43
C LYS A 21 31.08 19.97 10.37
N PRO A 22 30.07 19.09 10.49
CA PRO A 22 28.85 19.20 9.67
C PRO A 22 28.08 20.49 10.04
N PRO A 23 27.24 21.03 9.14
CA PRO A 23 26.42 22.20 9.44
C PRO A 23 25.48 21.93 10.61
N ALA A 24 25.36 22.89 11.52
CA ALA A 24 24.58 22.72 12.75
C ALA A 24 23.07 22.71 12.44
N VAL A 25 22.46 21.53 12.47
CA VAL A 25 21.00 21.38 12.46
C VAL A 25 20.43 22.05 13.71
N SER A 26 19.70 23.16 13.52
CA SER A 26 19.05 23.89 14.62
C SER A 26 18.07 22.96 15.37
N PRO A 27 18.20 22.78 16.70
CA PRO A 27 17.33 21.90 17.47
C PRO A 27 15.84 22.28 17.47
N ASN A 28 15.50 23.52 17.08
CA ASN A 28 14.18 24.10 17.34
C ASN A 28 13.05 23.62 16.41
N ASN A 29 13.35 23.05 15.24
CA ASN A 29 12.32 22.59 14.27
C ASN A 29 11.68 21.22 14.61
N LYS A 30 11.72 20.79 15.87
CA LYS A 30 10.92 19.65 16.38
C LYS A 30 9.62 20.04 17.09
N ARG A 31 9.19 21.31 16.99
CA ARG A 31 7.80 21.71 17.30
C ARG A 31 6.84 21.37 16.13
N ILE A 32 6.70 20.07 15.85
CA ILE A 32 5.38 19.58 15.44
C ILE A 32 4.44 19.87 16.61
N VAL A 33 3.26 20.43 16.33
CA VAL A 33 2.27 20.78 17.36
C VAL A 33 1.66 19.51 17.95
N ARG A 34 2.35 18.91 18.92
CA ARG A 34 1.81 17.85 19.80
C ARG A 34 0.83 18.44 20.82
N ASN A 35 -0.22 19.11 20.36
CA ASN A 35 -1.35 19.55 21.20
C ASN A 35 -2.21 18.33 21.55
N GLY A 36 -1.70 17.51 22.46
CA GLY A 36 -2.26 16.21 22.79
C GLY A 36 -1.40 15.42 23.77
N TYR A 37 -1.21 15.95 24.99
CA TYR A 37 -0.66 15.18 26.12
C TYR A 37 -1.73 14.23 26.70
N VAL A 38 -2.33 13.38 25.86
CA VAL A 38 -3.39 12.47 26.28
C VAL A 38 -2.79 11.36 27.16
N ARG A 39 -3.35 11.20 28.36
CA ARG A 39 -3.12 10.07 29.26
C ARG A 39 -4.40 9.24 29.27
N TYR A 40 -4.29 7.94 29.07
CA TYR A 40 -5.43 7.02 29.16
C TYR A 40 -5.37 6.24 30.48
N HIS A 41 -6.53 6.04 31.09
CA HIS A 41 -6.72 5.15 32.24
C HIS A 41 -7.89 4.23 31.90
N CYS A 42 -7.58 2.96 31.68
CA CYS A 42 -8.49 1.98 31.11
C CYS A 42 -8.86 0.96 32.18
N ILE A 43 -10.14 0.95 32.56
CA ILE A 43 -10.69 0.11 33.64
C ILE A 43 -11.55 -1.01 33.03
N SER A 44 -11.46 -2.23 33.54
CA SER A 44 -12.39 -3.31 33.19
C SER A 44 -12.58 -4.30 34.33
N LYS A 45 -13.79 -4.87 34.45
CA LYS A 45 -14.07 -5.98 35.37
C LYS A 45 -13.63 -7.36 34.85
N GLY A 46 -13.27 -7.47 33.57
CA GLY A 46 -13.00 -8.75 32.92
C GLY A 46 -11.56 -8.88 32.43
N VAL A 47 -10.82 -9.89 32.91
CA VAL A 47 -9.41 -10.13 32.53
C VAL A 47 -9.26 -10.31 31.02
N ALA A 48 -10.12 -11.08 30.36
CA ALA A 48 -10.06 -11.29 28.91
C ALA A 48 -10.24 -9.98 28.10
N ALA A 49 -11.19 -9.14 28.49
CA ALA A 49 -11.40 -7.84 27.85
C ALA A 49 -10.23 -6.88 28.12
N MET A 50 -9.65 -6.91 29.32
CA MET A 50 -8.43 -6.16 29.65
C MET A 50 -7.25 -6.61 28.76
N SER A 51 -7.01 -7.91 28.62
CA SER A 51 -5.95 -8.44 27.75
C SER A 51 -6.14 -8.04 26.29
N GLN A 52 -7.37 -8.11 25.76
CA GLN A 52 -7.67 -7.71 24.38
C GLN A 52 -7.40 -6.21 24.15
N MET A 53 -7.78 -5.33 25.10
CA MET A 53 -7.47 -3.90 25.00
C MET A 53 -5.97 -3.62 25.14
N GLN A 54 -5.26 -4.37 26.00
CA GLN A 54 -3.80 -4.25 26.17
C GLN A 54 -3.04 -4.66 24.91
N GLU A 55 -3.48 -5.68 24.19
CA GLU A 55 -2.91 -6.11 22.91
C GLU A 55 -3.09 -5.01 21.86
N VAL A 56 -4.33 -4.58 21.62
CA VAL A 56 -4.70 -3.56 20.60
C VAL A 56 -4.05 -2.20 20.87
N HIS A 57 -3.89 -1.79 22.13
CA HIS A 57 -3.34 -0.49 22.51
C HIS A 57 -1.94 -0.55 23.12
N SER A 58 -1.22 -1.67 22.98
CA SER A 58 0.15 -1.88 23.48
C SER A 58 1.14 -0.76 23.10
N GLY A 59 0.97 -0.13 21.93
CA GLY A 59 1.78 1.00 21.47
C GLY A 59 1.44 2.37 22.09
N THR A 60 0.41 2.48 22.93
CA THR A 60 -0.04 3.77 23.49
C THR A 60 0.78 4.19 24.71
N GLN A 61 1.68 5.16 24.50
CA GLN A 61 2.51 5.68 25.59
C GLN A 61 1.66 6.37 26.66
N ARG A 62 1.92 6.05 27.94
CA ARG A 62 1.24 6.60 29.12
C ARG A 62 -0.21 6.16 29.33
N THR A 63 -0.62 5.05 28.71
CA THR A 63 -1.84 4.33 29.12
C THR A 63 -1.60 3.55 30.41
N THR A 64 -2.58 3.54 31.29
CA THR A 64 -2.60 2.79 32.56
C THR A 64 -3.83 1.89 32.61
N TRP A 65 -3.73 0.79 33.34
CA TRP A 65 -4.68 -0.33 33.27
C TRP A 65 -5.11 -0.75 34.68
N GLU A 66 -6.42 -0.87 34.91
CA GLU A 66 -6.98 -1.27 36.20
C GLU A 66 -8.04 -2.37 36.03
N LEU A 67 -7.88 -3.47 36.79
CA LEU A 67 -8.86 -4.56 36.83
C LEU A 67 -9.80 -4.35 38.03
N LEU A 68 -10.97 -3.77 37.78
CA LEU A 68 -11.91 -3.30 38.80
C LEU A 68 -13.36 -3.36 38.28
N ASP A 69 -14.28 -3.81 39.13
CA ASP A 69 -15.72 -3.68 38.87
C ASP A 69 -16.27 -2.41 39.55
N VAL A 70 -16.35 -1.33 38.76
CA VAL A 70 -16.80 -0.01 39.22
C VAL A 70 -18.27 0.03 39.67
N THR A 71 -19.03 -1.07 39.58
CA THR A 71 -20.42 -1.13 40.09
C THR A 71 -20.53 -1.52 41.56
N GLN A 72 -19.48 -2.06 42.19
CA GLN A 72 -19.61 -2.79 43.47
C GLN A 72 -19.15 -2.04 44.72
N ALA A 73 -18.29 -1.01 44.60
CA ALA A 73 -17.81 -0.23 45.74
C ALA A 73 -17.66 1.25 45.35
N PRO A 74 -18.04 2.22 46.21
CA PRO A 74 -17.78 3.64 45.98
C PRO A 74 -16.31 4.00 46.18
N ASP A 75 -15.89 5.10 45.55
CA ASP A 75 -14.53 5.68 45.55
C ASP A 75 -13.41 4.67 45.23
N SER A 76 -13.72 3.68 44.39
CA SER A 76 -12.88 2.48 44.21
C SER A 76 -11.79 2.56 43.13
N ILE A 77 -11.76 3.63 42.32
CA ILE A 77 -10.80 3.81 41.22
C ILE A 77 -9.47 4.31 41.80
N SER A 78 -8.37 3.59 41.59
CA SER A 78 -7.09 3.87 42.28
C SER A 78 -6.29 5.07 41.74
N SER A 79 -6.78 5.76 40.70
CA SER A 79 -6.08 6.92 40.14
C SER A 79 -6.21 8.16 41.02
N PRO A 80 -5.10 8.82 41.42
CA PRO A 80 -5.12 10.08 42.14
C PRO A 80 -5.32 11.30 41.23
N ASP A 81 -5.38 11.11 39.91
CA ASP A 81 -5.55 12.17 38.93
C ASP A 81 -7.05 12.46 38.66
N LYS A 82 -7.33 13.68 38.21
CA LYS A 82 -8.63 14.04 37.62
C LYS A 82 -8.57 13.97 36.08
N PHE A 83 -9.64 13.48 35.45
CA PHE A 83 -9.73 13.31 33.99
C PHE A 83 -10.70 14.29 33.34
N ASP A 84 -10.32 14.85 32.20
CA ASP A 84 -11.15 15.80 31.43
C ASP A 84 -12.20 15.12 30.52
N LEU A 85 -12.13 13.81 30.39
CA LEU A 85 -13.09 12.99 29.63
C LEU A 85 -13.15 11.59 30.25
N VAL A 86 -14.37 11.13 30.57
CA VAL A 86 -14.62 9.74 30.98
C VAL A 86 -15.73 9.13 30.11
N ILE A 87 -15.53 7.89 29.68
CA ILE A 87 -16.40 7.19 28.71
C ILE A 87 -16.87 5.85 29.27
N PRO A 88 -17.87 5.81 30.17
CA PRO A 88 -18.45 4.55 30.62
C PRO A 88 -19.29 3.90 29.51
N LYS A 89 -18.99 2.63 29.20
CA LYS A 89 -19.84 1.77 28.37
C LYS A 89 -20.71 0.90 29.28
N PHE A 90 -21.99 1.23 29.42
CA PHE A 90 -22.93 0.39 30.14
C PHE A 90 -23.54 -0.64 29.18
N THR A 91 -22.96 -1.84 29.18
CA THR A 91 -23.62 -3.04 28.67
C THR A 91 -24.66 -3.49 29.71
N ASP A 92 -25.89 -2.98 29.57
CA ASP A 92 -27.12 -3.41 30.25
C ASP A 92 -26.93 -3.87 31.71
N SER A 93 -26.49 -2.93 32.54
CA SER A 93 -26.13 -3.18 33.95
C SER A 93 -27.34 -3.52 34.82
N GLU A 94 -27.20 -4.57 35.61
CA GLU A 94 -28.23 -5.13 36.50
C GLU A 94 -28.57 -4.20 37.67
N ASN A 95 -29.82 -3.74 37.73
CA ASN A 95 -30.39 -2.89 38.79
C ASN A 95 -29.82 -1.46 38.92
N ALA A 96 -30.66 -0.54 39.41
CA ALA A 96 -30.39 0.89 39.50
C ALA A 96 -29.26 1.27 40.46
N ASP A 97 -29.07 0.50 41.54
CA ASP A 97 -28.09 0.82 42.58
C ASP A 97 -26.65 0.66 42.07
N GLN A 98 -26.38 -0.36 41.26
CA GLN A 98 -25.10 -0.56 40.57
C GLN A 98 -24.78 0.62 39.64
N ALA A 99 -25.79 1.13 38.91
CA ALA A 99 -25.63 2.28 38.03
C ALA A 99 -25.34 3.58 38.81
N ARG A 100 -25.93 3.75 40.01
CA ARG A 100 -25.61 4.88 40.91
C ARG A 100 -24.17 4.80 41.43
N VAL A 101 -23.71 3.63 41.88
CA VAL A 101 -22.33 3.43 42.35
C VAL A 101 -21.32 3.69 41.21
N ALA A 102 -21.55 3.14 40.02
CA ALA A 102 -20.68 3.35 38.87
C ALA A 102 -20.59 4.81 38.42
N LEU A 103 -21.70 5.55 38.43
CA LEU A 103 -21.68 6.98 38.11
C LEU A 103 -21.01 7.81 39.22
N SER A 104 -21.16 7.43 40.49
CA SER A 104 -20.45 8.06 41.61
C SER A 104 -18.93 7.88 41.48
N ASN A 105 -18.46 6.68 41.13
CA ASN A 105 -17.05 6.39 40.88
C ASN A 105 -16.48 7.21 39.72
N VAL A 106 -17.24 7.32 38.62
CA VAL A 106 -16.86 8.14 37.47
C VAL A 106 -16.77 9.63 37.84
N LEU A 107 -17.68 10.14 38.68
CA LEU A 107 -17.63 11.51 39.20
C LEU A 107 -16.45 11.76 40.14
N ALA A 108 -16.10 10.79 40.99
CA ALA A 108 -14.96 10.88 41.91
C ALA A 108 -13.64 11.17 41.15
N VAL A 109 -13.49 10.71 39.91
CA VAL A 109 -12.30 10.93 39.06
C VAL A 109 -12.47 11.97 37.94
N LEU A 110 -13.66 12.53 37.72
CA LEU A 110 -13.89 13.57 36.69
C LEU A 110 -13.35 14.94 37.15
N SER A 111 -12.73 15.71 36.24
CA SER A 111 -12.28 17.08 36.52
C SER A 111 -13.44 18.08 36.59
N GLU A 112 -13.22 19.26 37.19
CA GLU A 112 -14.23 20.32 37.39
C GLU A 112 -14.89 20.79 36.07
N HIS A 113 -14.24 20.55 34.94
CA HIS A 113 -14.73 20.88 33.59
C HIS A 113 -14.74 19.63 32.67
N GLY A 114 -14.72 18.44 33.25
CA GLY A 114 -14.63 17.18 32.51
C GLY A 114 -15.96 16.80 31.84
N LYS A 115 -15.87 16.06 30.73
CA LYS A 115 -17.03 15.60 29.94
C LYS A 115 -17.32 14.12 30.17
N LEU A 116 -18.60 13.75 30.16
CA LEU A 116 -19.07 12.39 30.39
C LEU A 116 -19.81 11.85 29.15
N VAL A 117 -19.23 10.86 28.48
CA VAL A 117 -19.80 10.26 27.26
C VAL A 117 -20.29 8.85 27.57
N ILE A 118 -21.60 8.67 27.67
CA ILE A 118 -22.22 7.43 28.10
C ILE A 118 -22.64 6.61 26.88
N LEU A 119 -21.96 5.48 26.66
CA LEU A 119 -22.27 4.52 25.60
C LEU A 119 -23.25 3.46 26.12
N ARG A 120 -24.35 3.21 25.40
CA ARG A 120 -25.40 2.23 25.73
C ARG A 120 -25.80 1.41 24.51
N SER A 121 -26.45 0.26 24.74
CA SER A 121 -27.21 -0.47 23.72
C SER A 121 -28.62 0.11 23.57
N GLN A 122 -29.25 -0.06 22.40
CA GLN A 122 -30.63 0.40 22.15
C GLN A 122 -31.69 -0.46 22.86
N ASP A 123 -31.42 -1.75 23.04
CA ASP A 123 -32.42 -2.75 23.47
C ASP A 123 -32.57 -2.89 25.01
N GLY A 124 -31.85 -2.07 25.79
CA GLY A 124 -31.73 -2.21 27.24
C GLY A 124 -32.95 -1.77 28.05
N VAL A 125 -33.37 -2.60 29.02
CA VAL A 125 -34.53 -2.35 29.90
C VAL A 125 -34.25 -1.25 30.94
N GLY A 126 -34.25 0.01 30.48
CA GLY A 126 -34.12 1.19 31.31
C GLY A 126 -34.10 2.45 30.46
N THR A 127 -35.17 3.24 30.49
CA THR A 127 -35.39 4.35 29.54
C THR A 127 -34.30 5.42 29.61
N LEU A 128 -34.08 6.13 28.48
CA LEU A 128 -33.23 7.32 28.38
C LEU A 128 -33.52 8.33 29.51
N GLU A 129 -34.80 8.48 29.84
CA GLU A 129 -35.34 9.33 30.90
C GLU A 129 -34.87 8.92 32.31
N TYR A 130 -34.64 7.63 32.56
CA TYR A 130 -34.11 7.15 33.85
C TYR A 130 -32.62 7.50 34.02
N THR A 131 -31.80 7.32 32.97
CA THR A 131 -30.39 7.78 32.99
C THR A 131 -30.33 9.30 33.16
N ARG A 132 -31.17 10.06 32.45
CA ARG A 132 -31.30 11.51 32.63
C ARG A 132 -31.68 11.90 34.06
N ARG A 133 -32.58 11.15 34.70
CA ARG A 133 -32.96 11.37 36.11
C ARG A 133 -31.80 11.15 37.07
N ILE A 134 -31.02 10.07 36.93
CA ILE A 134 -29.85 9.85 37.80
C ILE A 134 -28.79 10.94 37.58
N LEU A 135 -28.54 11.36 36.34
CA LEU A 135 -27.62 12.49 36.06
C LEU A 135 -28.13 13.80 36.69
N LYS A 136 -29.44 14.06 36.66
CA LYS A 136 -30.04 15.22 37.34
C LYS A 136 -29.97 15.12 38.87
N ASP A 137 -30.21 13.94 39.45
CA ASP A 137 -30.01 13.68 40.89
C ASP A 137 -28.55 13.94 41.32
N LEU A 138 -27.58 13.80 40.39
CA LEU A 138 -26.14 13.99 40.58
C LEU A 138 -25.62 15.38 40.12
N GLY A 139 -26.50 16.34 39.85
CA GLY A 139 -26.12 17.75 39.60
C GLY A 139 -25.73 18.12 38.17
N PHE A 140 -25.95 17.25 37.18
CA PHE A 140 -25.77 17.65 35.77
C PHE A 140 -26.90 18.61 35.31
N SER A 141 -26.58 19.49 34.35
CA SER A 141 -27.50 20.51 33.83
C SER A 141 -28.77 19.90 33.20
N GLN A 142 -29.83 20.70 33.02
CA GLN A 142 -31.02 20.24 32.28
C GLN A 142 -30.77 20.10 30.78
N ASP A 143 -29.74 20.76 30.24
CA ASP A 143 -29.31 20.67 28.83
C ASP A 143 -28.48 19.38 28.59
N LEU A 144 -28.97 18.23 29.07
CA LEU A 144 -28.39 16.92 28.76
C LEU A 144 -28.49 16.66 27.25
N SER A 145 -27.36 16.85 26.58
CA SER A 145 -27.28 16.98 25.13
C SER A 145 -27.77 15.74 24.39
N ARG A 146 -28.05 15.92 23.08
CA ARG A 146 -28.86 15.01 22.26
C ARG A 146 -28.47 13.54 22.44
N SER A 147 -29.47 12.68 22.47
CA SER A 147 -29.26 11.29 22.08
C SER A 147 -28.77 11.30 20.64
N LEU A 148 -27.65 10.66 20.37
CA LEU A 148 -27.30 10.28 19.01
C LEU A 148 -28.23 9.13 18.56
N GLY A 149 -28.33 8.91 17.24
CA GLY A 149 -29.26 7.94 16.63
C GLY A 149 -28.94 6.47 16.94
N ASP A 150 -27.80 6.20 17.57
CA ASP A 150 -27.33 4.91 18.08
C ASP A 150 -27.76 4.64 19.53
N GLY A 151 -28.29 5.64 20.26
CA GLY A 151 -28.62 5.57 21.69
C GLY A 151 -27.52 6.09 22.64
N THR A 152 -26.42 6.63 22.11
CA THR A 152 -25.36 7.28 22.90
C THR A 152 -25.85 8.58 23.54
N VAL A 153 -25.48 8.82 24.80
CA VAL A 153 -25.86 10.01 25.58
C VAL A 153 -24.61 10.79 26.00
N VAL A 154 -24.57 12.09 25.69
CA VAL A 154 -23.46 12.97 26.08
C VAL A 154 -23.92 13.94 27.17
N ALA A 155 -23.22 13.93 28.31
CA ALA A 155 -23.48 14.79 29.46
C ALA A 155 -22.26 15.67 29.76
N GLU A 156 -22.48 16.97 29.96
CA GLU A 156 -21.46 17.93 30.37
C GLU A 156 -21.78 18.43 31.77
N LEU A 157 -20.78 18.43 32.65
CA LEU A 157 -20.93 18.86 34.04
C LEU A 157 -20.79 20.38 34.10
N SER A 158 -21.85 21.06 34.54
CA SER A 158 -21.90 22.53 34.61
C SER A 158 -21.79 23.00 36.06
N GLY A 159 -20.80 23.85 36.35
CA GLY A 159 -20.83 24.70 37.54
C GLY A 159 -22.08 25.59 37.57
N GLU A 160 -22.51 25.97 38.77
CA GLU A 160 -23.86 26.49 39.06
C GLU A 160 -24.24 27.83 38.43
N ASP A 161 -25.53 28.17 38.59
CA ASP A 161 -26.22 29.35 38.04
C ASP A 161 -25.48 30.68 38.27
N SER A 162 -25.05 31.30 37.17
CA SER A 162 -24.59 32.69 37.16
C SER A 162 -25.77 33.66 37.27
N LYS A 163 -26.30 33.85 38.48
CA LYS A 163 -27.06 35.07 38.81
C LYS A 163 -26.11 36.28 38.78
N ASP A 164 -26.62 37.39 38.26
CA ASP A 164 -26.00 38.72 38.29
C ASP A 164 -24.58 38.82 37.71
N ILE A 165 -24.45 38.57 36.40
CA ILE A 165 -23.34 39.11 35.59
C ILE A 165 -23.91 40.15 34.61
N GLN A 166 -23.79 41.44 34.95
CA GLN A 166 -23.90 42.51 33.96
C GLN A 166 -22.64 42.50 33.08
N LEU A 167 -22.81 42.20 31.80
CA LEU A 167 -21.73 42.27 30.80
C LEU A 167 -21.75 43.65 30.14
N ASP A 168 -20.78 44.49 30.50
CA ASP A 168 -20.57 45.82 29.89
C ASP A 168 -19.84 45.74 28.53
N ASN A 169 -19.91 44.58 27.87
CA ASN A 169 -19.26 44.27 26.60
C ASN A 169 -20.30 44.24 25.47
N LYS A 170 -20.18 45.16 24.50
CA LYS A 170 -20.95 45.08 23.25
C LYS A 170 -20.69 43.74 22.55
N ILE A 171 -21.77 43.05 22.16
CA ILE A 171 -21.72 41.94 21.21
C ILE A 171 -22.02 42.51 19.83
N THR A 172 -21.16 42.24 18.85
CA THR A 172 -21.37 42.67 17.46
C THR A 172 -21.70 41.48 16.57
N CYS A 173 -22.79 41.57 15.82
CA CYS A 173 -23.21 40.54 14.87
C CYS A 173 -22.91 41.01 13.44
N PHE A 174 -22.38 40.13 12.60
CA PHE A 174 -22.03 40.39 11.21
C PHE A 174 -22.71 39.38 10.28
N ARG A 175 -23.03 39.81 9.05
CA ARG A 175 -23.67 39.01 7.99
C ARG A 175 -23.12 39.48 6.65
N PHE A 176 -22.83 38.56 5.72
CA PHE A 176 -22.53 38.87 4.33
C PHE A 176 -23.83 38.91 3.52
N THR A 177 -24.04 39.93 2.66
CA THR A 177 -25.35 40.15 2.02
C THR A 177 -25.29 40.78 0.63
N ASP A 178 -26.22 40.35 -0.22
CA ASP A 178 -26.54 40.98 -1.49
C ASP A 178 -27.74 41.93 -1.36
N GLY A 179 -27.55 43.21 -1.73
CA GLY A 179 -28.64 44.16 -1.98
C GLY A 179 -28.89 45.17 -0.87
N GLU A 180 -29.79 44.85 0.08
CA GLU A 180 -30.52 45.88 0.84
C GLU A 180 -30.45 45.71 2.39
N GLY A 181 -29.31 46.11 2.97
CA GLY A 181 -29.13 46.43 4.40
C GLY A 181 -28.88 45.25 5.36
N PRO A 182 -28.33 45.51 6.58
CA PRO A 182 -28.10 46.81 7.23
C PRO A 182 -26.63 47.34 7.13
N VAL A 183 -26.35 48.48 7.79
CA VAL A 183 -25.10 49.25 7.73
C VAL A 183 -23.94 48.59 8.53
N PRO A 184 -22.66 48.70 8.11
CA PRO A 184 -21.72 47.57 8.17
C PRO A 184 -20.51 47.73 9.10
N LEU A 185 -19.72 46.65 9.24
CA LEU A 185 -18.26 46.68 9.44
C LEU A 185 -17.70 45.25 9.30
N LEU A 186 -16.88 44.88 8.32
CA LEU A 186 -16.40 45.62 7.15
C LEU A 186 -17.44 45.54 6.00
N ASP A 187 -17.09 46.00 4.79
CA ASP A 187 -17.93 45.82 3.53
C ASP A 187 -17.24 43.53 1.21
N SER A 188 -18.10 42.91 0.31
CA SER A 188 -17.75 41.74 -0.54
C SER A 188 -16.60 42.08 -1.51
N LEU A 189 -15.58 41.21 -1.53
CA LEU A 189 -14.16 41.51 -1.84
C LEU A 189 -13.82 41.77 -3.34
N LYS A 190 -14.59 42.68 -3.96
CA LYS A 190 -14.09 43.84 -4.73
C LYS A 190 -15.24 44.74 -5.16
N ASP A 191 -16.26 44.16 -5.77
CA ASP A 191 -17.24 44.93 -6.56
C ASP A 191 -18.42 45.49 -5.76
N LYS A 192 -18.33 45.49 -4.42
CA LYS A 192 -19.27 46.21 -3.52
C LYS A 192 -18.57 47.14 -2.52
N GLY A 193 -17.29 47.47 -2.73
CA GLY A 193 -16.68 48.69 -2.18
C GLY A 193 -16.07 48.64 -0.78
N TRP A 194 -15.66 47.47 -0.25
CA TRP A 194 -14.97 47.43 1.05
C TRP A 194 -13.50 47.89 0.93
N VAL A 195 -13.05 48.77 1.85
CA VAL A 195 -11.65 49.19 2.03
C VAL A 195 -11.13 48.65 3.37
N ILE A 196 -9.96 47.99 3.40
CA ILE A 196 -9.29 47.69 4.68
C ILE A 196 -8.54 48.96 5.12
N GLU A 197 -9.27 49.86 5.78
CA GLU A 197 -8.63 50.93 6.53
C GLU A 197 -7.92 50.36 7.78
N SER A 198 -6.88 51.07 8.22
CA SER A 198 -5.94 50.58 9.22
C SER A 198 -6.63 50.15 10.52
N HIS A 199 -6.50 48.86 10.87
CA HIS A 199 -7.18 48.18 11.98
C HIS A 199 -6.75 48.61 13.40
N SER A 200 -6.23 49.83 13.56
CA SER A 200 -6.01 50.49 14.85
C SER A 200 -7.14 51.46 15.23
N LYS A 201 -8.15 51.67 14.37
CA LYS A 201 -9.18 52.71 14.53
C LYS A 201 -10.64 52.33 14.17
N ALA A 202 -10.97 51.04 14.03
CA ALA A 202 -12.38 50.65 13.92
C ALA A 202 -13.11 50.93 15.24
N GLU A 203 -14.02 51.92 15.26
CA GLU A 203 -14.69 52.38 16.49
C GLU A 203 -15.61 51.30 17.11
N GLY A 204 -15.10 50.58 18.12
CA GLY A 204 -15.90 49.71 18.98
C GLY A 204 -15.29 48.34 19.27
N LEU A 205 -14.36 47.85 18.44
CA LEU A 205 -13.66 46.59 18.67
C LEU A 205 -12.53 46.77 19.69
N THR A 206 -12.76 46.31 20.92
CA THR A 206 -11.76 46.26 21.98
C THR A 206 -11.19 44.83 22.15
N PRO A 207 -10.04 44.63 22.83
CA PRO A 207 -9.54 43.32 23.24
C PRO A 207 -10.37 42.57 24.31
N LYS A 208 -11.70 42.76 24.31
CA LYS A 208 -12.71 41.99 25.08
C LYS A 208 -14.01 41.78 24.26
N SER A 209 -13.96 41.96 22.94
CA SER A 209 -15.17 41.96 22.10
C SER A 209 -15.70 40.56 21.85
N ASN A 210 -17.03 40.39 22.00
CA ASN A 210 -17.75 39.21 21.57
C ASN A 210 -18.30 39.44 20.16
N VAL A 211 -18.08 38.49 19.25
CA VAL A 211 -18.47 38.63 17.83
C VAL A 211 -19.15 37.36 17.34
N LEU A 212 -20.29 37.52 16.68
CA LEU A 212 -21.00 36.45 15.97
C LEU A 212 -21.04 36.76 14.48
N VAL A 213 -20.47 35.89 13.65
CA VAL A 213 -20.54 35.96 12.18
C VAL A 213 -21.58 34.97 11.68
N ILE A 214 -22.52 35.41 10.86
CA ILE A 214 -23.64 34.61 10.33
C ILE A 214 -23.48 34.44 8.81
N ASP A 215 -23.55 33.20 8.34
CA ASP A 215 -23.11 32.77 6.99
C ASP A 215 -23.96 31.58 6.45
N GLU A 216 -23.76 31.10 5.21
CA GLU A 216 -24.52 29.97 4.60
C GLU A 216 -23.58 28.97 3.90
N LEU A 217 -23.02 27.96 4.59
CA LEU A 217 -21.67 27.47 4.20
C LEU A 217 -21.14 26.03 4.36
N GLN A 218 -21.64 25.13 5.22
CA GLN A 218 -20.88 23.89 5.54
C GLN A 218 -21.58 22.56 5.22
N MET A 219 -22.90 22.53 5.02
CA MET A 219 -23.62 21.31 4.60
C MET A 219 -24.17 21.38 3.17
N ASP A 220 -24.72 22.53 2.78
CA ASP A 220 -25.40 22.72 1.49
C ASP A 220 -24.75 23.91 0.75
N VAL A 221 -23.59 23.70 0.12
CA VAL A 221 -22.82 24.80 -0.51
C VAL A 221 -23.48 25.23 -1.82
N THR A 222 -24.21 26.35 -1.76
CA THR A 222 -24.81 27.05 -2.92
C THR A 222 -23.85 28.05 -3.55
N ASP A 223 -23.13 28.80 -2.72
CA ASP A 223 -22.04 29.70 -3.11
C ASP A 223 -20.75 29.34 -2.33
N PRO A 224 -19.70 28.83 -3.00
CA PRO A 224 -18.44 28.52 -2.36
C PRO A 224 -17.59 29.75 -2.00
N GLU A 225 -17.86 30.95 -2.55
CA GLU A 225 -17.04 32.16 -2.28
C GLU A 225 -17.11 32.62 -0.83
N GLN A 226 -18.27 32.48 -0.18
CA GLN A 226 -18.42 32.83 1.23
C GLN A 226 -17.42 32.06 2.11
N ALA A 227 -16.95 30.87 1.71
CA ALA A 227 -16.07 30.01 2.51
C ALA A 227 -14.69 30.62 2.77
N ALA A 228 -14.31 31.64 2.00
CA ALA A 228 -13.20 32.54 2.30
C ALA A 228 -13.27 33.10 3.74
N ALA A 229 -14.46 33.49 4.20
CA ALA A 229 -14.67 34.13 5.50
C ALA A 229 -14.34 33.22 6.71
N PRO A 230 -14.92 32.01 6.89
CA PRO A 230 -14.53 31.13 8.00
C PRO A 230 -13.07 30.69 7.91
N GLY A 231 -12.49 30.52 6.72
CA GLY A 231 -11.05 30.25 6.56
C GLY A 231 -10.16 31.35 7.16
N LEU A 232 -10.47 32.62 6.90
CA LEU A 232 -9.82 33.74 7.54
C LEU A 232 -10.07 33.74 9.06
N LEU A 233 -11.32 33.60 9.49
CA LEU A 233 -11.73 33.69 10.91
C LEU A 233 -11.15 32.57 11.80
N ARG A 234 -10.83 31.39 11.24
CA ARG A 234 -10.08 30.33 11.93
C ARG A 234 -8.67 30.80 12.30
N THR A 235 -7.98 31.46 11.36
CA THR A 235 -6.68 32.06 11.63
C THR A 235 -6.77 33.24 12.60
N VAL A 236 -7.72 34.17 12.43
CA VAL A 236 -7.85 35.34 13.35
C VAL A 236 -8.11 34.88 14.80
N ARG A 237 -8.91 33.83 15.02
CA ARG A 237 -9.09 33.20 16.35
C ARG A 237 -7.79 32.72 17.01
N SER A 238 -6.78 32.37 16.22
CA SER A 238 -5.47 31.91 16.72
C SER A 238 -4.47 33.04 16.95
N GLU A 239 -4.74 34.26 16.46
CA GLU A 239 -3.88 35.43 16.60
C GLU A 239 -4.42 36.42 17.63
N GLU A 240 -5.68 36.82 17.52
CA GLU A 240 -6.29 37.90 18.30
C GLU A 240 -7.00 37.37 19.55
N LEU A 241 -6.22 36.86 20.51
CA LEU A 241 -6.70 36.23 21.75
C LEU A 241 -7.58 37.12 22.66
N GLY A 242 -7.76 38.41 22.34
CA GLY A 242 -8.70 39.31 23.00
C GLY A 242 -10.08 39.42 22.31
N ILE A 243 -10.27 38.81 21.15
CA ILE A 243 -11.51 38.86 20.38
C ILE A 243 -12.16 37.49 20.35
N ARG A 244 -13.32 37.36 21.00
CA ARG A 244 -14.08 36.11 21.02
C ARG A 244 -14.96 36.01 19.79
N LEU A 245 -14.37 35.55 18.70
CA LEU A 245 -15.03 35.25 17.44
C LEU A 245 -15.78 33.91 17.50
N MET A 246 -17.03 33.90 17.05
CA MET A 246 -17.83 32.70 16.77
C MET A 246 -18.47 32.83 15.38
N THR A 247 -18.57 31.71 14.65
CA THR A 247 -19.24 31.64 13.34
C THR A 247 -20.44 30.69 13.43
N LEU A 248 -21.56 31.11 12.85
CA LEU A 248 -22.79 30.35 12.71
C LEU A 248 -23.21 30.34 11.23
N ASP A 249 -22.94 29.24 10.55
CA ASP A 249 -23.61 28.87 9.30
C ASP A 249 -25.11 28.65 9.59
N VAL A 250 -26.01 29.08 8.71
CA VAL A 250 -27.47 28.94 8.83
C VAL A 250 -28.09 28.40 7.56
N GLN A 251 -29.32 27.88 7.61
CA GLN A 251 -29.99 27.41 6.40
C GLN A 251 -30.59 28.54 5.57
N GLN A 252 -31.09 29.57 6.26
CA GLN A 252 -31.74 30.75 5.68
C GLN A 252 -31.61 31.91 6.65
N TYR A 253 -31.20 33.09 6.18
CA TYR A 253 -31.07 34.28 7.05
C TYR A 253 -32.38 34.75 7.73
N THR A 254 -33.55 34.43 7.19
CA THR A 254 -34.86 34.95 7.64
C THR A 254 -35.73 33.93 8.37
N GLY A 255 -35.21 32.74 8.68
CA GLY A 255 -35.95 31.67 9.36
C GLY A 255 -36.22 31.95 10.84
N HIS A 256 -37.37 31.50 11.34
CA HIS A 256 -37.66 31.49 12.78
C HIS A 256 -36.67 30.58 13.55
N GLN A 257 -36.21 29.51 12.90
CA GLN A 257 -35.19 28.58 13.41
C GLN A 257 -33.81 29.27 13.54
N THR A 258 -33.45 30.09 12.55
CA THR A 258 -32.25 30.95 12.53
C THR A 258 -32.16 31.83 13.77
N ALA A 259 -33.25 32.51 14.15
CA ALA A 259 -33.29 33.35 15.35
C ALA A 259 -33.03 32.57 16.65
N GLN A 260 -33.47 31.31 16.73
CA GLN A 260 -33.21 30.44 17.88
C GLN A 260 -31.76 29.95 17.93
N ALA A 261 -31.12 29.73 16.79
CA ALA A 261 -29.71 29.37 16.71
C ALA A 261 -28.79 30.57 17.04
N ILE A 262 -29.17 31.77 16.59
CA ILE A 262 -28.50 33.03 16.95
C ILE A 262 -28.57 33.26 18.46
N ASP A 263 -29.74 33.15 19.09
CA ASP A 263 -29.90 33.24 20.55
C ASP A 263 -29.03 32.21 21.30
N GLN A 264 -28.98 30.96 20.85
CA GLN A 264 -28.09 29.95 21.44
C GLN A 264 -26.60 30.33 21.32
N CYS A 265 -26.15 30.82 20.17
CA CYS A 265 -24.77 31.29 19.99
C CYS A 265 -24.46 32.53 20.83
N LEU A 266 -25.39 33.49 20.95
CA LEU A 266 -25.27 34.65 21.82
C LEU A 266 -25.19 34.26 23.31
N ARG A 267 -25.97 33.25 23.75
CA ARG A 267 -25.89 32.67 25.10
C ARG A 267 -24.61 31.88 25.36
N LEU A 268 -23.93 31.39 24.32
CA LEU A 268 -22.60 30.79 24.44
C LEU A 268 -21.51 31.87 24.49
N LEU A 269 -21.65 32.96 23.73
CA LEU A 269 -20.76 34.13 23.72
C LEU A 269 -20.84 34.99 25.00
N SER A 270 -21.98 35.03 25.68
CA SER A 270 -22.13 35.80 26.92
C SER A 270 -21.51 35.11 28.15
N LYS A 271 -21.62 33.77 28.25
CA LYS A 271 -21.01 33.00 29.34
C LYS A 271 -19.47 33.09 29.27
N PRO A 272 -18.74 33.19 30.38
CA PRO A 272 -17.28 33.22 30.37
C PRO A 272 -16.68 31.99 29.69
N GLU A 273 -15.51 32.19 29.08
CA GLU A 273 -14.74 31.14 28.42
C GLU A 273 -14.09 30.22 29.46
N THR A 274 -14.25 28.91 29.27
CA THR A 274 -13.71 27.87 30.16
C THR A 274 -12.99 26.82 29.32
N ALA A 275 -12.07 26.07 29.92
CA ALA A 275 -11.24 25.09 29.21
C ALA A 275 -12.04 23.99 28.45
N ALA A 276 -13.31 23.79 28.78
CA ALA A 276 -14.23 22.86 28.12
C ALA A 276 -14.95 23.44 26.89
N ARG A 277 -15.06 24.77 26.73
CA ARG A 277 -15.72 25.42 25.59
C ARG A 277 -14.69 25.82 24.54
N LYS A 278 -14.55 25.00 23.50
CA LYS A 278 -13.61 25.21 22.38
C LYS A 278 -14.27 25.27 21.00
N ASP A 279 -15.57 25.01 20.92
CA ASP A 279 -16.34 25.11 19.69
C ASP A 279 -16.74 26.57 19.45
N SER A 280 -16.16 27.17 18.40
CA SER A 280 -16.48 28.52 17.91
C SER A 280 -17.07 28.51 16.49
N GLU A 281 -17.46 27.34 15.99
CA GLU A 281 -18.09 27.17 14.68
C GLU A 281 -19.32 26.26 14.82
N PHE A 282 -20.43 26.72 14.27
CA PHE A 282 -21.73 26.06 14.32
C PHE A 282 -22.40 26.16 12.96
N ALA A 283 -23.32 25.25 12.68
CA ALA A 283 -24.12 25.25 11.46
C ALA A 283 -25.57 24.88 11.77
N GLU A 284 -26.55 25.73 11.46
CA GLU A 284 -27.97 25.48 11.66
C GLU A 284 -28.58 24.90 10.37
N ARG A 285 -29.31 23.79 10.47
CA ARG A 285 -30.20 23.26 9.43
C ARG A 285 -31.49 22.74 10.05
N GLY A 286 -32.66 23.20 9.58
CA GLY A 286 -33.98 22.77 10.06
C GLY A 286 -34.26 23.02 11.55
N GLY A 287 -33.61 24.00 12.18
CA GLY A 287 -33.62 24.23 13.63
C GLY A 287 -32.65 23.35 14.44
N VAL A 288 -31.83 22.54 13.77
CA VAL A 288 -30.82 21.69 14.39
C VAL A 288 -29.45 22.35 14.23
N ILE A 289 -28.81 22.72 15.35
CA ILE A 289 -27.42 23.18 15.33
C ILE A 289 -26.46 21.97 15.26
N TYR A 290 -25.53 22.00 14.33
CA TYR A 290 -24.42 21.08 14.12
C TYR A 290 -23.09 21.77 14.45
N THR A 291 -22.01 21.00 14.48
CA THR A 291 -20.66 21.49 14.78
C THR A 291 -19.68 20.70 13.90
N PRO A 292 -18.77 21.35 13.14
CA PRO A 292 -17.85 20.64 12.26
C PRO A 292 -16.88 19.74 13.03
N ARG A 293 -16.57 18.57 12.44
CA ARG A 293 -15.70 17.54 13.03
C ARG A 293 -14.84 16.90 11.94
N LEU A 294 -13.57 16.65 12.26
CA LEU A 294 -12.71 15.77 11.48
C LEU A 294 -12.99 14.31 11.85
N LEU A 295 -13.16 13.47 10.83
CA LEU A 295 -13.35 12.02 10.95
C LEU A 295 -12.27 11.29 10.14
N ALA A 296 -11.97 10.05 10.52
CA ALA A 296 -11.05 9.21 9.77
C ALA A 296 -11.80 8.48 8.64
N ASP A 297 -11.48 8.79 7.39
CA ASP A 297 -11.97 8.04 6.23
C ASP A 297 -11.28 6.66 6.19
N GLN A 298 -12.03 5.61 6.56
CA GLN A 298 -11.49 4.25 6.56
C GLN A 298 -11.19 3.74 5.14
N GLY A 299 -12.05 4.04 4.16
CA GLY A 299 -11.88 3.56 2.78
C GLY A 299 -10.65 4.16 2.10
N LEU A 300 -10.36 5.45 2.34
CA LEU A 300 -9.14 6.11 1.87
C LEU A 300 -7.89 5.60 2.60
N ASN A 301 -7.99 5.32 3.90
CA ASN A 301 -6.87 4.72 4.65
C ASN A 301 -6.57 3.28 4.18
N GLU A 302 -7.59 2.45 3.97
CA GLU A 302 -7.47 1.12 3.38
C GLU A 302 -6.83 1.19 1.98
N ALA A 303 -7.39 2.00 1.08
CA ALA A 303 -6.87 2.19 -0.28
C ALA A 303 -5.42 2.70 -0.31
N LYS A 304 -5.00 3.49 0.68
CA LYS A 304 -3.62 3.97 0.82
C LYS A 304 -2.64 2.86 1.23
N PHE A 305 -3.06 1.87 2.01
CA PHE A 305 -2.22 0.74 2.41
C PHE A 305 -2.37 -0.48 1.49
N GLU A 306 -3.40 -0.53 0.65
CA GLU A 306 -3.67 -1.59 -0.34
C GLU A 306 -2.46 -1.93 -1.23
N PRO A 307 -1.66 -0.97 -1.76
CA PRO A 307 -0.49 -1.31 -2.59
C PRO A 307 0.70 -1.87 -1.81
N VAL A 308 0.68 -1.79 -0.47
CA VAL A 308 1.80 -2.20 0.40
C VAL A 308 1.48 -3.50 1.15
N ARG A 309 0.23 -3.69 1.57
CA ARG A 309 -0.26 -4.91 2.23
C ARG A 309 -0.87 -5.91 1.24
N GLY A 310 -1.23 -5.46 0.05
CA GLY A 310 -2.20 -6.14 -0.80
C GLY A 310 -3.62 -5.98 -0.27
N ARG A 311 -4.56 -6.61 -0.97
CA ARG A 311 -5.92 -6.87 -0.48
C ARG A 311 -5.96 -8.19 0.27
N GLU A 312 -6.96 -8.37 1.14
CA GLU A 312 -7.23 -9.68 1.75
C GLU A 312 -7.49 -10.74 0.66
N PRO A 313 -6.94 -11.97 0.80
CA PRO A 313 -7.22 -13.07 -0.12
C PRO A 313 -8.72 -13.42 -0.16
N GLN A 314 -9.19 -13.82 -1.33
CA GLN A 314 -10.57 -14.18 -1.60
C GLN A 314 -10.62 -15.59 -2.20
N GLU A 315 -11.52 -16.43 -1.71
CA GLU A 315 -11.73 -17.79 -2.24
C GLU A 315 -12.37 -17.72 -3.62
N GLU A 316 -11.60 -18.02 -4.67
CA GLU A 316 -12.00 -17.89 -6.06
C GLU A 316 -11.60 -19.12 -6.88
N ASP A 317 -12.41 -19.51 -7.87
CA ASP A 317 -12.07 -20.59 -8.80
C ASP A 317 -10.99 -20.10 -9.79
N LEU A 318 -9.74 -20.54 -9.58
CA LEU A 318 -8.55 -20.15 -10.35
C LEU A 318 -8.73 -20.35 -11.87
N ARG A 319 -9.55 -21.32 -12.27
CA ARG A 319 -9.90 -21.60 -13.67
C ARG A 319 -10.73 -20.48 -14.32
N THR A 320 -11.54 -19.76 -13.56
CA THR A 320 -12.37 -18.65 -14.07
C THR A 320 -11.58 -17.36 -14.26
N LYS A 321 -10.40 -17.25 -13.63
CA LYS A 321 -9.51 -16.09 -13.71
C LYS A 321 -8.92 -15.92 -15.12
N LYS A 322 -9.34 -14.85 -15.78
CA LYS A 322 -8.71 -14.33 -17.02
C LYS A 322 -7.50 -13.44 -16.72
N THR A 323 -7.46 -12.85 -15.53
CA THR A 323 -6.28 -12.21 -14.96
C THR A 323 -5.16 -13.23 -14.71
N PRO A 324 -3.89 -12.85 -14.88
CA PRO A 324 -2.76 -13.69 -14.49
C PRO A 324 -2.65 -13.77 -12.97
N VAL A 325 -2.66 -14.98 -12.43
CA VAL A 325 -2.51 -15.30 -11.01
C VAL A 325 -1.30 -16.21 -10.85
N CYS A 326 -0.38 -15.88 -9.94
CA CYS A 326 0.82 -16.65 -9.65
C CYS A 326 1.02 -16.86 -8.15
N LEU A 327 1.69 -17.94 -7.75
CA LEU A 327 2.11 -18.19 -6.37
C LEU A 327 3.39 -17.40 -6.03
N GLY A 328 3.36 -16.68 -4.91
CA GLY A 328 4.51 -16.01 -4.30
C GLY A 328 4.71 -16.41 -2.83
N VAL A 329 5.72 -15.81 -2.20
CA VAL A 329 6.10 -15.99 -0.79
C VAL A 329 6.07 -14.64 -0.09
N GLU A 330 5.16 -14.45 0.88
CA GLU A 330 5.06 -13.19 1.63
C GLU A 330 6.21 -13.01 2.64
N ARG A 331 6.57 -14.10 3.32
CA ARG A 331 7.64 -14.14 4.32
C ARG A 331 8.58 -15.29 4.04
N VAL A 332 9.77 -14.95 3.56
CA VAL A 332 10.86 -15.90 3.33
C VAL A 332 11.37 -16.44 4.67
N ASP A 333 11.06 -17.69 4.95
CA ASP A 333 11.56 -18.58 6.03
C ASP A 333 10.63 -19.80 6.21
N THR A 334 9.36 -19.65 5.85
CA THR A 334 8.29 -20.62 6.06
C THR A 334 7.59 -21.03 4.76
N ILE A 335 6.93 -22.18 4.79
CA ILE A 335 6.01 -22.67 3.75
C ILE A 335 4.59 -22.11 3.97
N GLU A 336 4.30 -21.60 5.17
CA GLU A 336 2.98 -21.06 5.57
C GLU A 336 2.65 -19.70 4.93
N SER A 337 3.63 -19.05 4.29
CA SER A 337 3.52 -17.74 3.65
C SER A 337 3.34 -17.80 2.13
N LEU A 338 3.03 -19.00 1.61
CA LEU A 338 2.70 -19.23 0.20
C LEU A 338 1.32 -18.66 -0.12
N GLN A 339 1.27 -17.64 -0.98
CA GLN A 339 0.05 -16.90 -1.31
C GLN A 339 -0.07 -16.70 -2.82
N TYR A 340 -1.22 -17.10 -3.39
CA TYR A 340 -1.55 -16.79 -4.79
C TYR A 340 -2.00 -15.33 -4.91
N ALA A 341 -1.51 -14.61 -5.92
CA ALA A 341 -1.88 -13.21 -6.15
C ALA A 341 -2.11 -12.93 -7.64
N GLU A 342 -3.10 -12.07 -7.95
CA GLU A 342 -3.25 -11.49 -9.29
C GLU A 342 -2.11 -10.50 -9.57
N LEU A 343 -1.42 -10.68 -10.70
CA LEU A 343 -0.34 -9.80 -11.14
C LEU A 343 -0.86 -8.52 -11.82
N SER A 344 -2.14 -8.48 -12.23
CA SER A 344 -2.78 -7.30 -12.84
C SER A 344 -4.30 -7.30 -12.68
N SER A 345 -4.91 -6.11 -12.61
CA SER A 345 -6.38 -5.91 -12.47
C SER A 345 -7.16 -6.09 -13.79
N SER A 346 -6.50 -6.55 -14.84
CA SER A 346 -7.07 -6.93 -16.13
C SER A 346 -6.09 -7.84 -16.89
N PRO A 347 -6.56 -8.72 -17.80
CA PRO A 347 -5.66 -9.53 -18.64
C PRO A 347 -4.75 -8.64 -19.49
N PRO A 348 -3.42 -8.77 -19.44
CA PRO A 348 -2.52 -7.98 -20.26
C PRO A 348 -2.51 -8.48 -21.72
N PRO A 349 -2.37 -7.60 -22.72
CA PRO A 349 -2.21 -8.02 -24.12
C PRO A 349 -0.92 -8.83 -24.29
N VAL A 350 -0.92 -9.81 -25.21
CA VAL A 350 0.28 -10.62 -25.48
C VAL A 350 1.33 -9.79 -26.22
N GLN A 351 2.54 -9.75 -25.66
CA GLN A 351 3.67 -8.98 -26.19
C GLN A 351 4.16 -9.51 -27.55
N GLU A 352 4.81 -8.65 -28.33
CA GLU A 352 5.46 -9.06 -29.59
C GLU A 352 6.60 -10.05 -29.31
N GLY A 353 6.61 -11.19 -30.01
CA GLY A 353 7.52 -12.30 -29.76
C GLY A 353 7.11 -13.26 -28.62
N TYR A 354 5.96 -13.06 -27.98
CA TYR A 354 5.48 -13.88 -26.87
C TYR A 354 4.28 -14.77 -27.26
N ILE A 355 4.04 -15.80 -26.46
CA ILE A 355 2.79 -16.59 -26.46
C ILE A 355 2.22 -16.61 -25.04
N GLU A 356 0.90 -16.65 -24.91
CA GLU A 356 0.23 -17.00 -23.65
C GLU A 356 -0.04 -18.50 -23.62
N VAL A 357 0.28 -19.12 -22.49
CA VAL A 357 -0.05 -20.52 -22.19
C VAL A 357 -0.96 -20.53 -20.96
N GLU A 358 -2.13 -21.15 -21.06
CA GLU A 358 -2.93 -21.47 -19.87
C GLU A 358 -2.34 -22.74 -19.23
N ILE A 359 -2.08 -22.65 -17.93
CA ILE A 359 -1.34 -23.63 -17.15
C ILE A 359 -2.33 -24.46 -16.32
N PHE A 360 -2.29 -25.77 -16.51
CA PHE A 360 -2.99 -26.78 -15.72
C PHE A 360 -2.00 -27.69 -14.99
N THR A 361 -0.72 -27.76 -15.41
CA THR A 361 0.30 -28.64 -14.82
C THR A 361 1.69 -27.98 -14.71
N ALA A 362 2.32 -28.05 -13.54
CA ALA A 362 3.61 -27.41 -13.27
C ALA A 362 4.57 -28.29 -12.44
N GLY A 363 5.84 -28.36 -12.85
CA GLY A 363 6.85 -29.22 -12.21
C GLY A 363 7.47 -28.58 -10.97
N VAL A 364 7.37 -29.25 -9.82
CA VAL A 364 7.87 -28.73 -8.54
C VAL A 364 9.32 -29.15 -8.33
N ASN A 365 10.22 -28.18 -8.18
CA ASN A 365 11.66 -28.38 -8.11
C ASN A 365 12.23 -27.96 -6.74
N PHE A 366 13.37 -28.53 -6.36
CA PHE A 366 14.05 -28.18 -5.09
C PHE A 366 14.43 -26.69 -5.01
N LYS A 367 14.61 -26.04 -6.16
CA LYS A 367 14.81 -24.59 -6.26
C LYS A 367 13.65 -23.81 -5.65
N ASP A 368 12.39 -24.21 -5.89
CA ASP A 368 11.22 -23.46 -5.43
C ASP A 368 11.13 -23.48 -3.90
N LEU A 369 11.32 -24.65 -3.29
CA LEU A 369 11.47 -24.81 -1.84
C LEU A 369 12.67 -24.03 -1.29
N ALA A 370 13.81 -24.02 -1.98
CA ALA A 370 15.01 -23.32 -1.55
C ALA A 370 14.89 -21.77 -1.65
N ILE A 371 14.02 -21.26 -2.53
CA ILE A 371 13.64 -19.84 -2.57
C ILE A 371 12.74 -19.53 -1.37
N THR A 372 11.69 -20.31 -1.14
CA THR A 372 10.73 -20.15 -0.02
C THR A 372 11.41 -20.17 1.35
N LEU A 373 12.40 -21.05 1.53
CA LEU A 373 13.18 -21.15 2.78
C LEU A 373 14.39 -20.18 2.85
N GLY A 374 14.54 -19.24 1.89
CA GLY A 374 15.59 -18.21 1.91
C GLY A 374 17.03 -18.70 1.67
N ILE A 375 17.19 -19.94 1.22
CA ILE A 375 18.50 -20.55 0.92
C ILE A 375 19.10 -19.94 -0.35
N VAL A 376 18.27 -19.49 -1.29
CA VAL A 376 18.69 -18.79 -2.52
C VAL A 376 18.56 -17.28 -2.34
N ALA A 377 19.65 -16.61 -1.98
CA ALA A 377 19.70 -15.16 -1.85
C ALA A 377 19.41 -14.44 -3.19
N ASN A 378 18.71 -13.31 -3.13
CA ASN A 378 18.31 -12.47 -4.27
C ASN A 378 17.47 -13.19 -5.35
N ALA A 379 16.76 -14.26 -5.00
CA ALA A 379 15.72 -14.81 -5.85
C ALA A 379 14.49 -13.88 -5.88
N ASP A 380 13.73 -13.93 -6.98
CA ASP A 380 12.39 -13.38 -7.01
C ASP A 380 11.46 -14.28 -6.17
N THR A 381 10.75 -13.67 -5.22
CA THR A 381 9.81 -14.35 -4.31
C THR A 381 8.36 -14.07 -4.68
N SER A 382 8.09 -13.24 -5.69
CA SER A 382 6.74 -12.93 -6.17
C SER A 382 6.18 -13.98 -7.13
N ALA A 383 7.05 -14.78 -7.76
CA ALA A 383 6.68 -15.74 -8.80
C ALA A 383 7.47 -17.06 -8.70
N LEU A 384 6.85 -18.09 -8.11
CA LEU A 384 7.44 -19.44 -7.95
C LEU A 384 7.15 -20.39 -9.13
N GLY A 385 7.96 -21.44 -9.24
CA GLY A 385 7.91 -22.42 -10.33
C GLY A 385 8.86 -22.06 -11.47
N CYS A 386 9.43 -23.08 -12.12
CA CYS A 386 10.40 -22.93 -13.21
C CYS A 386 10.03 -23.67 -14.51
N GLU A 387 9.02 -24.54 -14.49
CA GLU A 387 8.57 -25.36 -15.62
C GLU A 387 7.08 -25.73 -15.54
N ALA A 388 6.45 -25.91 -16.69
CA ALA A 388 5.06 -26.35 -16.88
C ALA A 388 4.86 -26.96 -18.28
N ALA A 389 3.74 -27.62 -18.53
CA ALA A 389 3.43 -28.09 -19.89
C ALA A 389 1.94 -28.25 -20.17
N ASP A 390 1.37 -27.33 -20.95
CA ASP A 390 -0.08 -27.22 -21.19
C ASP A 390 -0.41 -26.65 -22.60
N ILE A 391 -1.31 -25.66 -22.70
CA ILE A 391 -1.96 -25.26 -23.96
C ILE A 391 -1.76 -23.78 -24.26
N VAL A 392 -1.30 -23.46 -25.46
CA VAL A 392 -1.24 -22.08 -25.98
C VAL A 392 -2.66 -21.51 -26.12
N THR A 393 -2.97 -20.39 -25.46
CA THR A 393 -4.27 -19.70 -25.58
C THR A 393 -4.22 -18.55 -26.57
N GLN A 394 -3.13 -17.81 -26.61
CA GLN A 394 -2.96 -16.60 -27.42
C GLN A 394 -1.52 -16.49 -27.94
N VAL A 395 -1.35 -15.79 -29.06
CA VAL A 395 -0.07 -15.66 -29.76
C VAL A 395 0.15 -14.20 -30.11
N GLY A 396 1.30 -13.66 -29.72
CA GLY A 396 1.70 -12.28 -29.99
C GLY A 396 2.13 -12.06 -31.45
N ARG A 397 2.37 -10.80 -31.82
CA ARG A 397 2.90 -10.46 -33.15
C ARG A 397 4.29 -11.07 -33.35
N GLY A 398 4.63 -11.43 -34.59
CA GLY A 398 5.95 -11.98 -34.94
C GLY A 398 6.21 -13.43 -34.49
N VAL A 399 5.16 -14.24 -34.31
CA VAL A 399 5.29 -15.64 -33.84
C VAL A 399 4.52 -16.60 -34.76
N ASP A 400 5.23 -17.20 -35.72
CA ASP A 400 4.63 -18.11 -36.71
C ASP A 400 4.68 -19.60 -36.31
N LYS A 401 5.46 -19.94 -35.27
CA LYS A 401 5.73 -21.34 -34.83
C LYS A 401 4.55 -21.98 -34.08
N PHE A 402 3.66 -21.18 -33.51
CA PHE A 402 2.57 -21.64 -32.64
C PHE A 402 1.24 -20.99 -33.01
N ILE A 403 0.16 -21.73 -32.80
CA ILE A 403 -1.22 -21.23 -32.84
C ILE A 403 -1.94 -21.65 -31.54
N PRO A 404 -3.05 -20.98 -31.17
CA PRO A 404 -3.89 -21.41 -30.07
C PRO A 404 -4.31 -22.89 -30.19
N GLY A 405 -4.33 -23.60 -29.07
CA GLY A 405 -4.59 -25.05 -29.00
C GLY A 405 -3.33 -25.93 -29.11
N HIS A 406 -2.15 -25.38 -29.43
CA HIS A 406 -0.90 -26.17 -29.42
C HIS A 406 -0.52 -26.62 -28.00
N ARG A 407 -0.21 -27.92 -27.87
CA ARG A 407 0.36 -28.53 -26.65
C ARG A 407 1.84 -28.15 -26.53
N VAL A 408 2.26 -27.52 -25.43
CA VAL A 408 3.64 -27.04 -25.24
C VAL A 408 4.18 -27.32 -23.84
N ALA A 409 5.44 -27.73 -23.75
CA ALA A 409 6.24 -27.61 -22.53
C ALA A 409 7.00 -26.28 -22.54
N VAL A 410 7.13 -25.67 -21.36
CA VAL A 410 7.74 -24.35 -21.16
C VAL A 410 8.67 -24.37 -19.95
N MET A 411 9.79 -23.64 -20.06
CA MET A 411 10.73 -23.42 -18.96
C MET A 411 10.89 -21.91 -18.73
N PHE A 412 10.19 -21.40 -17.72
CA PHE A 412 10.06 -19.98 -17.42
C PHE A 412 9.73 -19.78 -15.93
N PRO A 413 10.23 -18.72 -15.27
CA PRO A 413 9.86 -18.40 -13.88
C PRO A 413 8.35 -18.13 -13.71
N GLY A 414 7.81 -18.35 -12.51
CA GLY A 414 6.39 -18.08 -12.23
C GLY A 414 5.43 -19.13 -12.79
N SER A 415 5.88 -20.37 -13.01
CA SER A 415 5.03 -21.42 -13.59
C SER A 415 3.95 -21.96 -12.65
N PHE A 416 3.97 -21.64 -11.35
CA PHE A 416 2.88 -21.95 -10.42
C PHE A 416 1.74 -20.92 -10.53
N ALA A 417 1.12 -20.89 -11.71
CA ALA A 417 0.15 -19.89 -12.14
C ALA A 417 -1.06 -20.50 -12.85
N ASN A 418 -2.09 -19.70 -13.15
CA ASN A 418 -3.16 -20.10 -14.08
C ASN A 418 -2.79 -19.86 -15.56
N ARG A 419 -1.99 -18.84 -15.85
CA ARG A 419 -1.51 -18.50 -17.19
C ARG A 419 -0.19 -17.75 -17.09
N ILE A 420 0.69 -17.94 -18.07
CA ILE A 420 1.93 -17.19 -18.21
C ILE A 420 2.13 -16.73 -19.66
N GLN A 421 2.79 -15.59 -19.84
CA GLN A 421 3.27 -15.15 -21.15
C GLN A 421 4.77 -15.37 -21.23
N VAL A 422 5.22 -16.10 -22.26
CA VAL A 422 6.63 -16.49 -22.43
C VAL A 422 7.16 -16.16 -23.83
N PRO A 423 8.45 -15.86 -24.00
CA PRO A 423 9.07 -15.78 -25.33
C PRO A 423 8.90 -17.12 -26.06
N TRP A 424 8.46 -17.12 -27.33
CA TRP A 424 8.15 -18.37 -28.04
C TRP A 424 9.34 -19.34 -28.15
N GLN A 425 10.57 -18.84 -28.01
CA GLN A 425 11.80 -19.62 -28.09
C GLN A 425 11.95 -20.60 -26.92
N VAL A 426 11.41 -20.30 -25.73
CA VAL A 426 11.46 -21.18 -24.53
C VAL A 426 10.27 -22.13 -24.43
N ALA A 427 9.43 -22.19 -25.47
CA ALA A 427 8.32 -23.12 -25.60
C ALA A 427 8.59 -24.19 -26.66
N HIS A 428 8.25 -25.45 -26.34
CA HIS A 428 8.56 -26.62 -27.16
C HIS A 428 7.32 -27.51 -27.27
N ALA A 429 6.87 -27.77 -28.51
CA ALA A 429 5.68 -28.57 -28.75
C ALA A 429 5.87 -30.02 -28.25
N ILE A 430 4.89 -30.53 -27.50
CA ILE A 430 4.92 -31.91 -26.98
C ILE A 430 4.06 -32.85 -27.84
N PRO A 431 4.42 -34.14 -27.98
CA PRO A 431 3.60 -35.11 -28.70
C PRO A 431 2.25 -35.34 -28.00
N ASP A 432 1.21 -35.70 -28.76
CA ASP A 432 -0.11 -36.04 -28.21
C ASP A 432 -0.07 -37.27 -27.28
N ALA A 433 0.86 -38.19 -27.55
CA ALA A 433 1.11 -39.36 -26.72
C ALA A 433 1.81 -39.06 -25.37
N LEU A 434 2.27 -37.82 -25.15
CA LEU A 434 2.90 -37.40 -23.89
C LEU A 434 1.90 -36.62 -23.05
N GLY A 435 1.62 -37.12 -21.84
CA GLY A 435 0.71 -36.47 -20.88
C GLY A 435 1.29 -35.17 -20.32
N PHE A 436 0.41 -34.20 -20.01
CA PHE A 436 0.81 -32.89 -19.49
C PHE A 436 1.62 -33.00 -18.18
N ASN A 437 1.14 -33.75 -17.18
CA ASN A 437 1.87 -34.03 -15.94
C ASN A 437 3.30 -34.56 -16.19
N GLU A 438 3.48 -35.49 -17.15
CA GLU A 438 4.81 -36.01 -17.48
C GLU A 438 5.68 -34.93 -18.12
N ALA A 439 5.16 -34.27 -19.15
CA ALA A 439 5.82 -33.19 -19.88
C ALA A 439 6.25 -32.01 -18.98
N ALA A 440 5.45 -31.65 -17.99
CA ALA A 440 5.69 -30.53 -17.07
C ALA A 440 6.91 -30.72 -16.16
N THR A 441 7.50 -31.92 -16.14
CA THR A 441 8.65 -32.28 -15.29
C THR A 441 9.88 -32.71 -16.09
N LEU A 442 9.88 -32.51 -17.41
CA LEU A 442 11.01 -32.81 -18.30
C LEU A 442 11.99 -31.65 -18.52
N PRO A 443 11.57 -30.38 -18.70
CA PRO A 443 12.47 -29.30 -19.13
C PRO A 443 13.69 -29.10 -18.23
N VAL A 444 13.50 -28.82 -16.94
CA VAL A 444 14.59 -28.58 -15.96
C VAL A 444 15.40 -29.86 -15.77
N ALA A 445 14.74 -31.00 -15.61
CA ALA A 445 15.40 -32.29 -15.37
C ALA A 445 16.34 -32.70 -16.52
N TYR A 446 15.85 -32.70 -17.76
CA TYR A 446 16.63 -33.09 -18.93
C TYR A 446 17.66 -32.04 -19.31
N LEU A 447 17.35 -30.74 -19.21
CA LEU A 447 18.34 -29.70 -19.49
C LEU A 447 19.52 -29.77 -18.52
N THR A 448 19.26 -29.91 -17.22
CA THR A 448 20.31 -30.02 -16.18
C THR A 448 21.16 -31.28 -16.39
N ALA A 449 20.53 -32.43 -16.67
CA ALA A 449 21.26 -33.67 -16.91
C ALA A 449 22.12 -33.62 -18.18
N LEU A 450 21.56 -33.16 -19.31
CA LEU A 450 22.27 -33.13 -20.59
C LEU A 450 23.40 -32.09 -20.59
N HIS A 451 23.14 -30.87 -20.14
CA HIS A 451 24.16 -29.82 -20.07
C HIS A 451 25.25 -30.17 -19.04
N GLY A 452 24.85 -30.68 -17.87
CA GLY A 452 25.78 -31.12 -16.84
C GLY A 452 26.71 -32.24 -17.34
N LEU A 453 26.18 -33.29 -17.96
CA LEU A 453 26.99 -34.45 -18.33
C LEU A 453 27.78 -34.27 -19.63
N PHE A 454 27.18 -33.67 -20.67
CA PHE A 454 27.79 -33.61 -22.00
C PHE A 454 28.52 -32.29 -22.27
N ASP A 455 27.93 -31.14 -21.94
CA ASP A 455 28.57 -29.83 -22.19
C ASP A 455 29.59 -29.46 -21.11
N LEU A 456 29.27 -29.72 -19.83
CA LEU A 456 30.17 -29.44 -18.70
C LEU A 456 31.08 -30.63 -18.37
N GLY A 457 30.53 -31.83 -18.27
CA GLY A 457 31.26 -33.06 -17.97
C GLY A 457 32.04 -33.65 -19.15
N ASN A 458 31.73 -33.28 -20.40
CA ASN A 458 32.37 -33.82 -21.60
C ASN A 458 32.32 -35.37 -21.66
N LEU A 459 31.20 -35.96 -21.18
CA LEU A 459 31.01 -37.41 -21.05
C LEU A 459 31.06 -38.12 -22.42
N ARG A 460 31.91 -39.15 -22.51
CA ARG A 460 32.17 -39.94 -23.71
C ARG A 460 31.88 -41.43 -23.48
N ARG A 461 31.58 -42.15 -24.56
CA ARG A 461 31.40 -43.60 -24.54
C ARG A 461 32.65 -44.29 -23.98
N GLY A 462 32.47 -45.10 -22.94
CA GLY A 462 33.54 -45.84 -22.26
C GLY A 462 34.07 -45.18 -20.98
N GLN A 463 33.66 -43.94 -20.67
CA GLN A 463 33.94 -43.33 -19.37
C GLN A 463 32.99 -43.84 -18.28
N ARG A 464 33.50 -43.85 -17.05
CA ARG A 464 32.76 -44.12 -15.82
C ARG A 464 32.12 -42.82 -15.36
N VAL A 465 30.82 -42.87 -15.09
CA VAL A 465 30.04 -41.75 -14.56
C VAL A 465 29.40 -42.16 -13.24
N LEU A 466 29.18 -41.19 -12.34
CA LEU A 466 28.47 -41.36 -11.08
C LEU A 466 27.33 -40.34 -10.99
N ILE A 467 26.10 -40.84 -10.83
CA ILE A 467 24.89 -40.04 -10.66
C ILE A 467 24.43 -40.13 -9.21
N HIS A 468 24.58 -39.04 -8.46
CA HIS A 468 24.03 -38.94 -7.12
C HIS A 468 22.51 -38.69 -7.16
N SER A 469 21.81 -39.10 -6.10
CA SER A 469 20.36 -38.90 -5.96
C SER A 469 19.54 -39.45 -7.15
N ALA A 470 19.92 -40.62 -7.67
CA ALA A 470 19.45 -41.14 -8.96
C ALA A 470 17.94 -41.47 -9.05
N THR A 471 17.19 -41.31 -7.96
CA THR A 471 15.72 -41.41 -7.93
C THR A 471 15.00 -40.05 -7.82
N GLY A 472 15.70 -38.92 -7.99
CA GLY A 472 15.11 -37.59 -8.21
C GLY A 472 15.07 -37.22 -9.70
N GLY A 473 14.46 -36.09 -10.06
CA GLY A 473 14.21 -35.73 -11.48
C GLY A 473 15.44 -35.65 -12.38
N VAL A 474 16.45 -34.86 -12.01
CA VAL A 474 17.72 -34.80 -12.77
C VAL A 474 18.42 -36.17 -12.77
N GLY A 475 18.37 -36.88 -11.63
CA GLY A 475 18.91 -38.23 -11.49
C GLY A 475 18.27 -39.23 -12.45
N ASN A 476 16.95 -39.16 -12.65
CA ASN A 476 16.18 -39.94 -13.61
C ASN A 476 16.52 -39.57 -15.07
N ALA A 477 16.60 -38.28 -15.40
CA ALA A 477 17.04 -37.85 -16.73
C ALA A 477 18.46 -38.34 -17.09
N ALA A 478 19.32 -38.54 -16.08
CA ALA A 478 20.63 -39.17 -16.20
C ALA A 478 20.63 -40.71 -16.03
N ALA A 479 19.50 -41.33 -15.66
CA ALA A 479 19.40 -42.73 -15.22
C ALA A 479 19.47 -43.79 -16.34
N GLN A 480 20.03 -43.45 -17.50
CA GLN A 480 20.46 -44.45 -18.51
C GLN A 480 21.98 -44.75 -18.42
N LEU A 481 22.67 -44.20 -17.43
CA LEU A 481 24.14 -44.19 -17.34
C LEU A 481 24.68 -44.99 -16.12
N TYR A 482 26.00 -45.17 -16.05
CA TYR A 482 26.70 -45.97 -15.03
C TYR A 482 26.70 -45.33 -13.62
N PHE A 483 27.06 -46.14 -12.61
CA PHE A 483 27.14 -45.93 -11.14
C PHE A 483 26.19 -44.90 -10.49
N ARG A 484 25.47 -45.31 -9.42
CA ARG A 484 24.38 -44.49 -8.85
C ARG A 484 24.36 -44.49 -7.33
N THR A 485 23.83 -43.44 -6.71
CA THR A 485 23.51 -43.44 -5.26
C THR A 485 22.03 -43.17 -4.98
N ALA A 486 21.50 -43.83 -3.94
CA ALA A 486 20.11 -43.70 -3.49
C ALA A 486 19.99 -43.84 -1.95
N GLY A 487 18.96 -43.20 -1.38
CA GLY A 487 18.87 -42.97 0.07
C GLY A 487 18.08 -44.00 0.90
N THR A 488 17.32 -44.90 0.27
CA THR A 488 16.57 -45.98 0.96
C THR A 488 16.63 -47.27 0.15
N ASP A 489 16.37 -48.42 0.78
CA ASP A 489 16.37 -49.70 0.10
C ASP A 489 15.28 -49.83 -0.96
N GLU A 490 14.09 -49.23 -0.76
CA GLU A 490 13.06 -49.20 -1.81
C GLU A 490 13.58 -48.44 -3.04
N LYS A 491 14.26 -47.31 -2.84
CA LYS A 491 14.89 -46.51 -3.90
C LYS A 491 16.04 -47.28 -4.59
N ARG A 492 16.78 -48.13 -3.87
CA ARG A 492 17.80 -49.02 -4.46
C ARG A 492 17.18 -50.14 -5.30
N GLN A 493 16.19 -50.85 -4.76
CA GLN A 493 15.52 -51.97 -5.42
C GLN A 493 14.75 -51.50 -6.68
N PHE A 494 14.11 -50.34 -6.62
CA PHE A 494 13.47 -49.71 -7.78
C PHE A 494 14.48 -49.49 -8.93
N LEU A 495 15.68 -48.97 -8.64
CA LEU A 495 16.72 -48.76 -9.65
C LEU A 495 17.24 -50.07 -10.28
N GLN A 496 17.39 -51.13 -9.48
CA GLN A 496 17.75 -52.47 -10.00
C GLN A 496 16.68 -52.97 -10.97
N ASN A 497 15.41 -52.95 -10.56
CA ASN A 497 14.28 -53.46 -11.34
C ASN A 497 14.02 -52.65 -12.62
N ARG A 498 14.11 -51.31 -12.56
CA ARG A 498 13.70 -50.42 -13.66
C ARG A 498 14.76 -50.26 -14.77
N TYR A 499 16.02 -50.56 -14.48
CA TYR A 499 17.16 -50.36 -15.40
C TYR A 499 18.12 -51.56 -15.49
N SER A 500 17.78 -52.70 -14.88
CA SER A 500 18.61 -53.92 -14.86
C SER A 500 20.03 -53.71 -14.33
N ILE A 501 20.20 -52.80 -13.38
CA ILE A 501 21.51 -52.43 -12.82
C ILE A 501 21.95 -53.49 -11.80
N PRO A 502 23.20 -53.98 -11.87
CA PRO A 502 23.81 -54.78 -10.81
C PRO A 502 23.75 -54.06 -9.44
N ALA A 503 23.43 -54.80 -8.37
CA ALA A 503 23.22 -54.23 -7.04
C ALA A 503 24.49 -53.62 -6.42
N ASP A 504 25.66 -54.10 -6.81
CA ASP A 504 26.99 -53.57 -6.44
C ASP A 504 27.31 -52.21 -7.10
N HIS A 505 26.57 -51.81 -8.14
CA HIS A 505 26.71 -50.51 -8.81
C HIS A 505 25.77 -49.43 -8.24
N ILE A 506 25.05 -49.71 -7.15
CA ILE A 506 24.11 -48.80 -6.48
C ILE A 506 24.46 -48.63 -5.00
N PHE A 507 24.90 -47.43 -4.62
CA PHE A 507 25.40 -47.14 -3.27
C PHE A 507 24.43 -46.30 -2.43
N SER A 508 24.77 -46.12 -1.15
CA SER A 508 24.09 -45.19 -0.25
C SER A 508 24.27 -43.74 -0.70
N SER A 509 23.22 -42.92 -0.59
CA SER A 509 23.31 -41.45 -0.68
C SER A 509 23.22 -40.75 0.68
N ARG A 510 23.40 -41.50 1.78
CA ARG A 510 23.30 -41.00 3.17
C ARG A 510 24.55 -41.25 4.02
N THR A 511 25.53 -41.97 3.47
CA THR A 511 26.79 -42.36 4.12
C THR A 511 27.91 -42.30 3.09
N THR A 512 29.14 -42.04 3.53
CA THR A 512 30.33 -41.98 2.65
C THR A 512 30.78 -43.34 2.11
N ASP A 513 30.14 -44.45 2.51
CA ASP A 513 30.46 -45.83 2.10
C ASP A 513 30.65 -46.04 0.59
N PHE A 514 30.05 -45.18 -0.24
CA PHE A 514 30.21 -45.23 -1.70
C PHE A 514 31.64 -44.93 -2.15
N GLU A 515 32.39 -44.09 -1.44
CA GLU A 515 33.77 -43.71 -1.75
C GLU A 515 34.67 -44.95 -1.82
N HIS A 516 34.78 -45.68 -0.69
CA HIS A 516 35.57 -46.90 -0.62
C HIS A 516 35.09 -47.99 -1.60
N LYS A 517 33.77 -48.17 -1.74
CA LYS A 517 33.20 -49.21 -2.63
C LYS A 517 33.45 -48.91 -4.11
N ILE A 518 33.31 -47.65 -4.54
CA ILE A 518 33.63 -47.23 -5.91
C ILE A 518 35.14 -47.32 -6.16
N MET A 519 35.98 -46.94 -5.20
CA MET A 519 37.44 -47.09 -5.35
C MET A 519 37.86 -48.56 -5.44
N GLN A 520 37.21 -49.48 -4.72
CA GLN A 520 37.42 -50.92 -4.92
C GLN A 520 36.97 -51.39 -6.31
N LEU A 521 35.73 -51.10 -6.72
CA LEU A 521 35.17 -51.52 -8.02
C LEU A 521 35.91 -50.93 -9.23
N THR A 522 36.58 -49.78 -9.06
CA THR A 522 37.37 -49.11 -10.09
C THR A 522 38.87 -49.39 -9.99
N ASN A 523 39.30 -50.31 -9.12
CA ASN A 523 40.72 -50.64 -8.87
C ASN A 523 41.59 -49.40 -8.55
N GLY A 524 41.05 -48.48 -7.75
CA GLY A 524 41.69 -47.22 -7.36
C GLY A 524 41.65 -46.12 -8.42
N LEU A 525 41.05 -46.35 -9.59
CA LEU A 525 41.06 -45.41 -10.72
C LEU A 525 39.95 -44.34 -10.68
N GLY A 526 39.04 -44.37 -9.71
CA GLY A 526 38.00 -43.36 -9.51
C GLY A 526 36.90 -43.30 -10.60
N VAL A 527 36.26 -42.14 -10.74
CA VAL A 527 35.16 -41.86 -11.68
C VAL A 527 35.53 -40.70 -12.60
N ASP A 528 35.25 -40.81 -13.91
CA ASP A 528 35.64 -39.81 -14.91
C ASP A 528 34.70 -38.58 -14.92
N VAL A 529 33.40 -38.78 -14.69
CA VAL A 529 32.40 -37.69 -14.58
C VAL A 529 31.48 -37.92 -13.38
N ILE A 530 31.30 -36.93 -12.52
CA ILE A 530 30.38 -37.02 -11.37
C ILE A 530 29.34 -35.91 -11.49
N LEU A 531 28.05 -36.25 -11.38
CA LEU A 531 26.96 -35.28 -11.24
C LEU A 531 26.53 -35.26 -9.77
N ASN A 532 26.99 -34.26 -9.01
CA ASN A 532 26.77 -34.18 -7.57
C ASN A 532 25.59 -33.28 -7.19
N SER A 533 24.84 -33.75 -6.19
CA SER A 533 23.78 -33.00 -5.50
C SER A 533 23.83 -33.19 -3.97
N LEU A 534 24.92 -33.78 -3.44
CA LEU A 534 25.14 -34.04 -2.02
C LEU A 534 25.97 -32.91 -1.39
N THR A 535 25.88 -32.75 -0.08
CA THR A 535 26.41 -31.58 0.67
C THR A 535 27.38 -32.00 1.78
N GLY A 536 28.31 -31.13 2.19
CA GLY A 536 29.27 -31.39 3.26
C GLY A 536 30.16 -32.61 3.00
N ASP A 537 30.35 -33.47 4.00
CA ASP A 537 31.18 -34.68 3.96
C ASP A 537 30.89 -35.59 2.76
N LEU A 538 29.63 -35.62 2.30
CA LEU A 538 29.21 -36.40 1.13
C LEU A 538 29.66 -35.77 -0.19
N LEU A 539 29.83 -34.44 -0.26
CA LEU A 539 30.43 -33.74 -1.38
C LEU A 539 31.93 -34.01 -1.41
N GLU A 540 32.61 -33.93 -0.26
CA GLU A 540 34.05 -34.19 -0.14
C GLU A 540 34.42 -35.63 -0.52
N ALA A 541 33.71 -36.63 0.03
CA ALA A 541 33.87 -38.04 -0.37
C ALA A 541 33.62 -38.28 -1.87
N SER A 542 32.72 -37.50 -2.49
CA SER A 542 32.50 -37.53 -3.95
C SER A 542 33.63 -36.85 -4.72
N TRP A 543 34.26 -35.81 -4.17
CA TRP A 543 35.38 -35.08 -4.78
C TRP A 543 36.70 -35.86 -4.70
N ASN A 544 36.86 -36.70 -3.67
CA ASN A 544 38.00 -37.60 -3.50
C ASN A 544 38.06 -38.68 -4.59
N ILE A 545 36.90 -39.22 -5.02
CA ILE A 545 36.84 -40.29 -6.03
C ILE A 545 36.90 -39.81 -7.49
N VAL A 546 37.13 -38.53 -7.75
CA VAL A 546 37.33 -38.04 -9.13
C VAL A 546 38.67 -38.56 -9.69
N ALA A 547 38.59 -39.20 -10.86
CA ALA A 547 39.71 -39.80 -11.58
C ALA A 547 40.70 -38.77 -12.13
N ASN A 548 41.85 -39.24 -12.61
CA ASN A 548 42.84 -38.40 -13.29
C ASN A 548 42.23 -37.72 -14.54
N GLY A 549 42.20 -36.39 -14.57
CA GLY A 549 41.53 -35.59 -15.60
C GLY A 549 40.00 -35.62 -15.57
N GLY A 550 39.39 -36.19 -14.52
CA GLY A 550 37.94 -36.29 -14.36
C GLY A 550 37.27 -34.96 -14.02
N THR A 551 35.95 -34.88 -14.16
CA THR A 551 35.15 -33.67 -13.88
C THR A 551 34.01 -33.96 -12.92
N MET A 552 33.98 -33.25 -11.79
CA MET A 552 32.77 -33.10 -10.98
C MET A 552 31.95 -31.91 -11.47
N VAL A 553 30.65 -32.14 -11.66
CA VAL A 553 29.65 -31.12 -11.97
C VAL A 553 28.71 -31.00 -10.78
N GLU A 554 28.70 -29.83 -10.17
CA GLU A 554 27.96 -29.52 -8.95
C GLU A 554 26.63 -28.84 -9.30
N ILE A 555 25.51 -29.46 -8.93
CA ILE A 555 24.16 -28.86 -9.06
C ILE A 555 23.53 -28.51 -7.69
N GLY A 556 24.20 -28.85 -6.58
CA GLY A 556 23.85 -28.38 -5.24
C GLY A 556 24.26 -26.92 -5.03
N LYS A 557 23.42 -26.16 -4.31
CA LYS A 557 23.71 -24.75 -3.96
C LYS A 557 24.15 -24.53 -2.52
N LYS A 558 23.86 -25.45 -1.60
CA LYS A 558 23.99 -25.21 -0.15
C LYS A 558 25.43 -24.80 0.24
N ASP A 559 26.41 -25.66 -0.01
CA ASP A 559 27.81 -25.43 0.33
C ASP A 559 28.41 -24.20 -0.35
N ILE A 560 27.94 -23.87 -1.56
CA ILE A 560 28.35 -22.68 -2.32
C ILE A 560 27.82 -21.40 -1.64
N MET A 561 26.55 -21.39 -1.19
CA MET A 561 25.95 -20.25 -0.49
C MET A 561 26.51 -20.08 0.94
N GLU A 562 26.76 -21.20 1.64
CA GLU A 562 27.40 -21.23 2.97
C GLU A 562 28.89 -20.86 2.93
N ARG A 563 29.51 -20.88 1.72
CA ARG A 563 30.94 -20.62 1.47
C ARG A 563 31.85 -21.65 2.15
N ASN A 564 31.42 -22.91 2.10
CA ASN A 564 32.18 -24.05 2.62
C ASN A 564 33.48 -24.26 1.81
N ARG A 565 34.41 -25.04 2.37
CA ARG A 565 35.75 -25.26 1.78
C ARG A 565 35.75 -26.51 0.90
N LEU A 566 36.50 -26.45 -0.19
CA LEU A 566 36.78 -27.60 -1.05
C LEU A 566 38.24 -28.04 -0.86
N SER A 567 38.50 -29.35 -0.74
CA SER A 567 39.87 -29.86 -0.67
C SER A 567 40.63 -29.58 -1.97
N MET A 568 41.85 -29.05 -1.85
CA MET A 568 42.70 -28.77 -3.01
C MET A 568 43.40 -30.02 -3.56
N GLU A 569 43.34 -31.16 -2.87
CA GLU A 569 44.11 -32.36 -3.21
C GLU A 569 43.76 -32.92 -4.58
N SER A 570 42.47 -33.05 -4.92
CA SER A 570 42.03 -33.64 -6.19
C SER A 570 42.49 -32.88 -7.44
N PHE A 571 42.80 -31.58 -7.33
CA PHE A 571 43.39 -30.83 -8.46
C PHE A 571 44.79 -31.33 -8.84
N SER A 572 45.52 -32.01 -7.95
CA SER A 572 46.79 -32.68 -8.29
C SER A 572 46.61 -33.80 -9.32
N ARG A 573 45.41 -34.41 -9.39
CA ARG A 573 45.01 -35.39 -10.41
C ARG A 573 44.51 -34.72 -11.70
N CYS A 574 44.71 -33.41 -11.86
CA CYS A 574 44.12 -32.58 -12.92
C CYS A 574 42.58 -32.64 -12.97
N ALA A 575 41.93 -32.92 -11.84
CA ALA A 575 40.47 -32.94 -11.74
C ALA A 575 39.87 -31.53 -11.94
N SER A 576 38.68 -31.46 -12.54
CA SER A 576 37.91 -30.22 -12.71
C SER A 576 36.68 -30.21 -11.82
N PHE A 577 36.38 -29.07 -11.19
CA PHE A 577 35.14 -28.81 -10.46
C PHE A 577 34.34 -27.73 -11.21
N ARG A 578 33.09 -28.01 -11.58
CA ARG A 578 32.25 -27.11 -12.39
C ARG A 578 30.87 -26.96 -11.75
N ALA A 579 30.57 -25.79 -11.21
CA ALA A 579 29.20 -25.48 -10.76
C ALA A 579 28.27 -25.27 -11.97
N LEU A 580 27.03 -25.76 -11.86
CA LEU A 580 25.96 -25.58 -12.83
C LEU A 580 24.77 -24.89 -12.15
N ASP A 581 24.48 -23.66 -12.57
CA ASP A 581 23.27 -22.95 -12.19
C ASP A 581 22.59 -22.37 -13.43
N LEU A 582 21.37 -22.83 -13.72
CA LEU A 582 20.53 -22.34 -14.82
C LEU A 582 19.76 -21.05 -14.45
N SER A 583 19.86 -20.59 -13.19
CA SER A 583 19.12 -19.42 -12.69
C SER A 583 19.50 -18.09 -13.36
N PRO A 584 20.77 -17.79 -13.69
CA PRO A 584 21.13 -16.56 -14.39
C PRO A 584 20.52 -16.50 -15.80
N ASP A 585 20.46 -17.62 -16.50
CA ASP A 585 19.88 -17.72 -17.85
C ASP A 585 18.36 -17.50 -17.76
N LEU A 586 17.69 -18.17 -16.81
CA LEU A 586 16.27 -17.98 -16.48
C LEU A 586 15.93 -16.53 -16.07
N ALA A 587 16.84 -15.82 -15.41
CA ALA A 587 16.64 -14.42 -15.02
C ALA A 587 16.84 -13.43 -16.18
N ASN A 588 17.49 -13.84 -17.28
CA ASN A 588 17.84 -12.97 -18.41
C ASN A 588 17.11 -13.34 -19.71
N LEU A 589 16.01 -14.10 -19.65
CA LEU A 589 15.31 -14.63 -20.84
C LEU A 589 14.82 -13.57 -21.83
N HIS A 590 14.49 -12.37 -21.36
CA HIS A 590 14.11 -11.25 -22.22
C HIS A 590 15.27 -10.80 -23.15
N GLY A 591 16.53 -11.10 -22.81
CA GLY A 591 17.71 -10.88 -23.65
C GLY A 591 18.37 -12.16 -24.20
N GLN A 592 18.18 -13.31 -23.54
CA GLN A 592 18.86 -14.58 -23.86
C GLN A 592 17.94 -15.72 -24.32
N GLY A 593 16.63 -15.50 -24.46
CA GLY A 593 15.64 -16.50 -24.90
C GLY A 593 16.06 -17.34 -26.12
N PRO A 594 16.70 -16.79 -27.17
CA PRO A 594 17.21 -17.57 -28.29
C PRO A 594 18.30 -18.60 -27.94
N ALA A 595 19.09 -18.36 -26.89
CA ALA A 595 20.16 -19.28 -26.45
C ALA A 595 19.58 -20.44 -25.63
N LEU A 596 18.77 -20.14 -24.59
CA LEU A 596 18.11 -21.20 -23.81
C LEU A 596 17.16 -22.02 -24.69
N GLY A 597 16.41 -21.37 -25.59
CA GLY A 597 15.53 -22.04 -26.54
C GLY A 597 16.23 -23.01 -27.50
N GLN A 598 17.49 -22.73 -27.86
CA GLN A 598 18.35 -23.66 -28.61
C GLN A 598 18.81 -24.85 -27.76
N THR A 599 19.18 -24.64 -26.50
CA THR A 599 19.58 -25.76 -25.63
C THR A 599 18.38 -26.65 -25.28
N LEU A 600 17.21 -26.06 -25.05
CA LEU A 600 15.94 -26.78 -24.87
C LEU A 600 15.48 -27.52 -26.14
N SER A 601 15.76 -27.01 -27.35
CA SER A 601 15.40 -27.73 -28.59
C SER A 601 16.30 -28.95 -28.85
N ARG A 602 17.51 -28.97 -28.27
CA ARG A 602 18.34 -30.19 -28.20
C ARG A 602 17.74 -31.22 -27.24
N SER A 603 17.33 -30.80 -26.02
CA SER A 603 16.73 -31.72 -25.04
C SER A 603 15.35 -32.24 -25.45
N SER A 604 14.55 -31.46 -26.19
CA SER A 604 13.21 -31.89 -26.63
C SER A 604 13.22 -33.07 -27.61
N HIS A 605 14.35 -33.33 -28.29
CA HIS A 605 14.53 -34.55 -29.07
C HIS A 605 14.66 -35.80 -28.18
N SER A 606 15.29 -35.68 -27.01
CA SER A 606 15.44 -36.77 -26.04
C SER A 606 14.14 -37.13 -25.33
N TRP A 607 13.17 -36.22 -25.23
CA TRP A 607 11.84 -36.55 -24.66
C TRP A 607 11.13 -37.65 -25.47
N LYS A 608 11.32 -37.70 -26.80
CA LYS A 608 10.81 -38.77 -27.69
C LYS A 608 11.51 -40.13 -27.53
N LEU A 609 12.65 -40.16 -26.82
CA LEU A 609 13.31 -41.40 -26.39
C LEU A 609 12.85 -41.79 -24.97
N GLY A 610 12.48 -40.82 -24.13
CA GLY A 610 11.83 -41.05 -22.83
C GLY A 610 10.50 -41.78 -22.93
N THR A 611 9.71 -41.53 -23.99
CA THR A 611 8.41 -42.19 -24.29
C THR A 611 8.48 -43.69 -24.60
N SER A 612 9.59 -44.38 -24.31
CA SER A 612 9.81 -45.82 -24.53
C SER A 612 9.08 -46.72 -23.51
N GLY A 613 7.86 -46.35 -23.09
CA GLY A 613 6.87 -47.28 -22.52
C GLY A 613 6.78 -47.45 -21.00
N GLN A 614 7.59 -46.77 -20.19
CA GLN A 614 7.45 -46.80 -18.72
C GLN A 614 7.77 -45.44 -18.10
N SER A 615 6.71 -44.68 -17.77
CA SER A 615 6.80 -43.44 -17.00
C SER A 615 7.45 -43.67 -15.64
N PHE A 616 8.04 -42.61 -15.07
CA PHE A 616 8.68 -42.67 -13.77
C PHE A 616 7.68 -42.44 -12.64
N PRO A 617 7.97 -42.86 -11.39
CA PRO A 617 7.21 -42.43 -10.23
C PRO A 617 7.03 -40.91 -10.22
N MET A 618 5.79 -40.49 -10.09
CA MET A 618 5.38 -39.09 -10.04
C MET A 618 4.27 -38.97 -9.02
N GLN A 619 4.31 -37.92 -8.20
CA GLN A 619 3.25 -37.64 -7.24
C GLN A 619 2.58 -36.31 -7.58
N ASN A 620 1.31 -36.40 -7.93
CA ASN A 620 0.46 -35.28 -8.28
C ASN A 620 -0.09 -34.63 -7.00
N PHE A 621 -0.04 -33.30 -6.95
CA PHE A 621 -0.73 -32.48 -5.97
C PHE A 621 -1.69 -31.53 -6.70
N ALA A 622 -2.75 -31.11 -6.02
CA ALA A 622 -3.60 -30.02 -6.51
C ALA A 622 -2.85 -28.67 -6.32
N PHE A 623 -3.26 -27.59 -7.00
CA PHE A 623 -2.62 -26.27 -6.83
C PHE A 623 -2.86 -25.72 -5.40
N GLU A 624 -4.05 -26.01 -4.88
CA GLU A 624 -4.49 -25.94 -3.48
C GLU A 624 -3.48 -26.56 -2.49
N ALA A 625 -2.84 -27.67 -2.88
CA ALA A 625 -1.99 -28.50 -2.03
C ALA A 625 -0.48 -28.29 -2.26
N VAL A 626 -0.08 -27.15 -2.83
CA VAL A 626 1.35 -26.82 -3.08
C VAL A 626 2.20 -26.84 -1.80
N ALA A 627 1.63 -26.44 -0.65
CA ALA A 627 2.30 -26.51 0.65
C ALA A 627 2.65 -27.96 1.04
N ASP A 628 1.78 -28.94 0.78
CA ASP A 628 2.04 -30.35 1.05
C ASP A 628 3.13 -30.93 0.15
N ALA A 629 3.18 -30.52 -1.13
CA ALA A 629 4.27 -30.87 -2.03
C ALA A 629 5.62 -30.36 -1.51
N PHE A 630 5.66 -29.13 -0.98
CA PHE A 630 6.87 -28.52 -0.40
C PHE A 630 7.26 -29.20 0.92
N VAL A 631 6.30 -29.53 1.78
CA VAL A 631 6.53 -30.31 3.02
C VAL A 631 7.08 -31.70 2.71
N LEU A 632 6.50 -32.41 1.73
CA LEU A 632 7.00 -33.71 1.29
C LEU A 632 8.42 -33.62 0.75
N MET A 633 8.69 -32.64 -0.12
CA MET A 633 10.03 -32.40 -0.69
C MET A 633 11.05 -32.11 0.41
N ARG A 634 10.71 -31.28 1.40
CA ARG A 634 11.56 -30.97 2.57
C ARG A 634 11.97 -32.21 3.38
N THR A 635 11.17 -33.28 3.36
CA THR A 635 11.53 -34.56 4.02
C THR A 635 12.39 -35.50 3.17
N ALA A 636 12.63 -35.19 1.89
CA ALA A 636 13.32 -36.04 0.90
C ALA A 636 12.73 -37.48 0.75
N LYS A 637 11.47 -37.69 1.18
CA LYS A 637 10.78 -38.99 1.13
C LYS A 637 10.28 -39.33 -0.28
N HIS A 638 9.90 -38.34 -1.09
CA HIS A 638 9.40 -38.56 -2.46
C HIS A 638 10.35 -39.40 -3.33
N MET A 639 9.80 -40.12 -4.29
CA MET A 639 10.53 -40.83 -5.34
C MET A 639 10.08 -40.30 -6.69
N GLY A 640 11.04 -39.95 -7.55
CA GLY A 640 10.77 -39.26 -8.81
C GLY A 640 10.24 -37.84 -8.60
N ASN A 641 9.38 -37.39 -9.52
CA ASN A 641 9.01 -35.99 -9.68
C ASN A 641 7.76 -35.62 -8.88
N LEU A 642 7.68 -34.37 -8.43
CA LEU A 642 6.47 -33.77 -7.87
C LEU A 642 5.87 -32.82 -8.91
N VAL A 643 4.55 -32.83 -9.07
CA VAL A 643 3.84 -31.99 -10.05
C VAL A 643 2.58 -31.42 -9.43
N LEU A 644 2.31 -30.13 -9.66
CA LEU A 644 0.99 -29.53 -9.42
C LEU A 644 0.13 -29.80 -10.64
N SER A 645 -1.11 -30.24 -10.46
CA SER A 645 -2.06 -30.46 -11.57
C SER A 645 -3.50 -30.14 -11.17
N ARG A 646 -4.16 -29.26 -11.92
CA ARG A 646 -5.61 -28.99 -11.81
C ARG A 646 -6.37 -29.63 -12.97
N ASN A 647 -7.61 -30.05 -12.73
CA ASN A 647 -8.50 -30.54 -13.79
C ASN A 647 -9.31 -29.35 -14.37
N PRO A 648 -9.29 -29.07 -15.69
CA PRO A 648 -10.07 -27.97 -16.29
C PRO A 648 -11.60 -28.10 -16.11
N ASP A 649 -12.12 -29.29 -15.83
CA ASP A 649 -13.57 -29.50 -15.64
C ASP A 649 -14.02 -29.34 -14.17
N VAL A 650 -13.09 -29.26 -13.21
CA VAL A 650 -13.37 -29.18 -11.76
C VAL A 650 -13.02 -27.78 -11.25
N PRO A 651 -13.87 -27.14 -10.40
CA PRO A 651 -13.51 -25.88 -9.76
C PRO A 651 -12.26 -26.01 -8.89
N ALA A 652 -11.32 -25.08 -9.06
CA ALA A 652 -10.05 -25.02 -8.34
C ALA A 652 -10.08 -23.83 -7.37
N HIS A 653 -10.74 -24.02 -6.23
CA HIS A 653 -10.94 -22.98 -5.21
C HIS A 653 -9.69 -22.78 -4.38
N ILE A 654 -9.11 -21.59 -4.45
CA ILE A 654 -7.96 -21.17 -3.65
C ILE A 654 -8.15 -19.73 -3.14
N PRO A 655 -7.49 -19.36 -2.02
CA PRO A 655 -7.41 -17.97 -1.60
C PRO A 655 -6.47 -17.21 -2.54
N ILE A 656 -7.04 -16.35 -3.39
CA ILE A 656 -6.30 -15.47 -4.32
C ILE A 656 -6.34 -14.05 -3.76
N ARG A 657 -5.18 -13.41 -3.59
CA ARG A 657 -5.10 -11.96 -3.35
C ARG A 657 -5.47 -11.21 -4.65
N PRO A 658 -6.53 -10.39 -4.67
CA PRO A 658 -6.85 -9.57 -5.83
C PRO A 658 -5.79 -8.51 -6.06
N ALA A 659 -5.59 -8.11 -7.32
CA ALA A 659 -4.60 -7.09 -7.67
C ALA A 659 -4.97 -5.73 -7.02
N PRO A 660 -3.98 -4.90 -6.62
CA PRO A 660 -4.23 -3.54 -6.16
C PRO A 660 -4.98 -2.71 -7.22
N LYS A 661 -5.84 -1.79 -6.77
CA LYS A 661 -6.55 -0.83 -7.62
C LYS A 661 -5.55 0.16 -8.24
N ALA A 662 -5.09 -0.15 -9.45
CA ALA A 662 -4.35 0.80 -10.27
C ALA A 662 -5.26 1.95 -10.72
N VAL A 663 -4.75 3.19 -10.64
CA VAL A 663 -5.35 4.34 -11.34
C VAL A 663 -5.32 4.06 -12.84
N ARG A 664 -6.40 4.41 -13.56
CA ARG A 664 -6.48 4.26 -15.02
C ARG A 664 -6.66 5.63 -15.65
N PHE A 665 -5.65 6.08 -16.38
CA PHE A 665 -5.74 7.23 -17.26
C PHE A 665 -6.28 6.79 -18.62
N ARG A 666 -6.98 7.68 -19.33
CA ARG A 666 -7.46 7.42 -20.68
C ARG A 666 -6.38 7.80 -21.71
N PRO A 667 -6.21 7.02 -22.80
CA PRO A 667 -5.29 7.36 -23.87
C PRO A 667 -5.82 8.47 -24.79
N ASP A 668 -7.11 8.80 -24.71
CA ASP A 668 -7.76 9.84 -25.53
C ASP A 668 -7.79 11.23 -24.86
N ALA A 669 -7.12 11.40 -23.72
CA ALA A 669 -7.18 12.62 -22.91
C ALA A 669 -5.84 12.97 -22.24
N THR A 670 -5.66 14.26 -21.94
CA THR A 670 -4.50 14.79 -21.19
C THR A 670 -4.91 15.24 -19.79
N TYR A 671 -3.98 15.21 -18.84
CA TYR A 671 -4.25 15.61 -17.46
C TYR A 671 -3.43 16.85 -17.08
N LEU A 672 -4.15 17.91 -16.70
CA LEU A 672 -3.64 19.27 -16.55
C LEU A 672 -3.17 19.55 -15.12
N LEU A 673 -1.91 19.95 -14.96
CA LEU A 673 -1.26 20.26 -13.69
C LEU A 673 -0.98 21.78 -13.61
N VAL A 674 -1.78 22.49 -12.84
CA VAL A 674 -1.67 23.96 -12.70
C VAL A 674 -0.82 24.28 -11.47
N GLY A 675 0.21 25.11 -11.64
CA GLY A 675 1.25 25.36 -10.62
C GLY A 675 2.67 25.02 -11.09
N GLY A 676 2.82 24.51 -12.31
CA GLY A 676 4.11 24.16 -12.93
C GLY A 676 4.67 22.82 -12.45
N LEU A 677 5.95 22.58 -12.71
CA LEU A 677 6.65 21.33 -12.37
C LEU A 677 7.55 21.46 -11.12
N LYS A 678 7.34 22.51 -10.32
CA LYS A 678 8.02 22.75 -9.04
C LYS A 678 7.25 22.06 -7.91
N GLY A 679 7.97 21.47 -6.96
CA GLY A 679 7.37 20.81 -5.80
C GLY A 679 6.33 19.73 -6.15
N ILE A 680 5.17 19.78 -5.48
CA ILE A 680 4.15 18.72 -5.49
C ILE A 680 3.64 18.39 -6.89
N CYS A 681 3.36 19.40 -7.73
CA CYS A 681 2.86 19.15 -9.09
C CYS A 681 3.92 18.47 -9.99
N GLY A 682 5.20 18.74 -9.77
CA GLY A 682 6.29 18.00 -10.43
C GLY A 682 6.36 16.53 -10.03
N SER A 683 6.15 16.23 -8.74
CA SER A 683 6.05 14.86 -8.23
C SER A 683 4.81 14.13 -8.77
N LEU A 684 3.66 14.79 -8.80
CA LEU A 684 2.41 14.23 -9.36
C LEU A 684 2.54 13.96 -10.86
N ALA A 685 3.23 14.82 -11.63
CA ALA A 685 3.51 14.60 -13.05
C ALA A 685 4.27 13.28 -13.27
N ILE A 686 5.32 13.03 -12.47
CA ILE A 686 6.11 11.80 -12.52
C ILE A 686 5.27 10.59 -12.13
N ASP A 687 4.40 10.74 -11.12
CA ASP A 687 3.57 9.63 -10.63
C ASP A 687 2.44 9.26 -11.61
N PHE A 688 1.78 10.25 -12.22
CA PHE A 688 0.78 10.02 -13.27
C PHE A 688 1.41 9.31 -14.48
N ALA A 689 2.58 9.78 -14.94
CA ALA A 689 3.31 9.14 -16.04
C ALA A 689 3.72 7.69 -15.71
N LYS A 690 4.16 7.40 -14.47
CA LYS A 690 4.45 6.02 -14.02
C LYS A 690 3.21 5.12 -13.95
N ASN A 691 2.06 5.69 -13.62
CA ASN A 691 0.78 4.98 -13.55
C ASN A 691 0.03 4.96 -14.91
N GLY A 692 0.71 5.30 -16.02
CA GLY A 692 0.20 5.10 -17.37
C GLY A 692 -0.54 6.28 -18.01
N ALA A 693 -0.38 7.50 -17.51
CA ALA A 693 -0.79 8.68 -18.26
C ALA A 693 0.12 8.84 -19.50
N GLU A 694 -0.45 8.72 -20.70
CA GLU A 694 0.29 8.90 -21.97
C GLU A 694 0.51 10.38 -22.31
N GLN A 695 -0.45 11.23 -21.91
CA GLN A 695 -0.51 12.66 -22.19
C GLN A 695 -0.70 13.44 -20.89
N LEU A 696 0.16 14.42 -20.64
CA LEU A 696 0.05 15.39 -19.54
C LEU A 696 0.17 16.81 -20.06
N ALA A 697 -0.32 17.77 -19.28
CA ALA A 697 -0.09 19.19 -19.54
C ALA A 697 0.29 19.89 -18.22
N ALA A 698 1.23 20.82 -18.26
CA ALA A 698 1.57 21.66 -17.12
C ALA A 698 1.33 23.14 -17.47
N VAL A 699 0.90 23.93 -16.48
CA VAL A 699 0.73 25.39 -16.60
C VAL A 699 1.55 26.13 -15.56
N SER A 700 2.42 27.04 -16.03
CA SER A 700 3.29 27.89 -15.22
C SER A 700 3.28 29.31 -15.76
N HIS A 701 3.03 30.29 -14.89
CA HIS A 701 3.27 31.71 -15.21
C HIS A 701 4.76 32.07 -15.31
N SER A 702 5.66 31.17 -14.88
CA SER A 702 7.10 31.42 -14.66
C SER A 702 8.03 30.63 -15.59
N GLY A 703 7.48 29.98 -16.61
CA GLY A 703 8.22 29.05 -17.47
C GLY A 703 8.70 27.79 -16.74
N TYR A 704 9.71 27.13 -17.32
CA TYR A 704 10.22 25.80 -16.94
C TYR A 704 11.76 25.67 -17.02
N ASP A 705 12.48 26.78 -17.16
CA ASP A 705 13.95 26.77 -17.37
C ASP A 705 14.75 26.50 -16.08
N ASP A 706 14.07 26.43 -14.93
CA ASP A 706 14.67 26.14 -13.64
C ASP A 706 15.08 24.66 -13.47
N GLU A 707 16.04 24.41 -12.59
CA GLU A 707 16.62 23.07 -12.42
C GLU A 707 15.61 22.01 -11.93
N GLN A 708 14.57 22.40 -11.17
CA GLN A 708 13.56 21.45 -10.69
C GLN A 708 12.65 21.00 -11.83
N SER A 709 12.08 21.96 -12.58
CA SER A 709 11.29 21.67 -13.78
C SER A 709 12.08 20.83 -14.78
N GLN A 710 13.33 21.21 -15.07
CA GLN A 710 14.22 20.43 -15.94
C GLN A 710 14.57 19.05 -15.35
N GLY A 711 14.58 18.89 -14.03
CA GLY A 711 14.74 17.61 -13.34
C GLY A 711 13.56 16.65 -13.51
N VAL A 712 12.33 17.18 -13.57
CA VAL A 712 11.12 16.42 -13.93
C VAL A 712 11.20 16.01 -15.40
N LEU A 713 11.48 16.95 -16.30
CA LEU A 713 11.53 16.70 -17.76
C LEU A 713 12.60 15.68 -18.17
N ARG A 714 13.70 15.57 -17.44
CA ARG A 714 14.71 14.50 -17.65
C ARG A 714 14.17 13.09 -17.34
N GLN A 715 13.21 12.95 -16.42
CA GLN A 715 12.59 11.67 -16.10
C GLN A 715 11.55 11.27 -17.15
N PHE A 716 10.73 12.22 -17.61
CA PHE A 716 9.69 12.00 -18.64
C PHE A 716 10.24 11.32 -19.91
N ARG A 717 11.44 11.69 -20.36
CA ARG A 717 12.16 11.08 -21.50
C ARG A 717 12.34 9.55 -21.40
N HIS A 718 12.18 8.97 -20.21
CA HIS A 718 12.32 7.54 -19.94
C HIS A 718 10.99 6.86 -19.57
N LEU A 719 9.90 7.62 -19.41
CA LEU A 719 8.58 7.12 -19.00
C LEU A 719 7.60 6.95 -20.17
N GLY A 720 7.94 7.42 -21.37
CA GLY A 720 7.07 7.31 -22.55
C GLY A 720 5.90 8.31 -22.62
N CYS A 721 5.64 9.04 -21.53
CA CYS A 721 4.64 10.10 -21.46
C CYS A 721 5.10 11.38 -22.20
N HIS A 722 4.20 11.98 -22.99
CA HIS A 722 4.36 13.33 -23.51
C HIS A 722 3.86 14.37 -22.50
N ILE A 723 4.43 15.58 -22.51
CA ILE A 723 3.96 16.68 -21.64
C ILE A 723 3.98 18.03 -22.37
N ASP A 724 2.79 18.64 -22.49
CA ASP A 724 2.61 19.99 -22.99
C ASP A 724 3.02 21.02 -21.92
N LEU A 725 3.92 21.94 -22.26
CA LEU A 725 4.49 22.93 -21.35
C LEU A 725 3.94 24.32 -21.68
N LEU A 726 2.90 24.72 -20.95
CA LEU A 726 2.07 25.86 -21.31
C LEU A 726 2.35 27.06 -20.40
N LEU A 727 2.55 28.23 -21.01
CA LEU A 727 2.82 29.48 -20.30
C LEU A 727 1.51 30.25 -20.07
N GLY A 728 1.12 30.46 -18.81
CA GLY A 728 -0.09 31.21 -18.48
C GLY A 728 -0.29 31.46 -16.99
N ASP A 729 -1.06 32.49 -16.70
CA ASP A 729 -1.57 32.83 -15.36
C ASP A 729 -3.02 32.36 -15.23
N VAL A 730 -3.29 31.48 -14.26
CA VAL A 730 -4.61 30.87 -14.02
C VAL A 730 -5.67 31.89 -13.61
N THR A 731 -5.29 33.05 -13.06
CA THR A 731 -6.24 34.12 -12.70
C THR A 731 -6.83 34.83 -13.93
N LYS A 732 -6.29 34.57 -15.13
CA LYS A 732 -6.72 35.15 -16.40
C LYS A 732 -7.52 34.16 -17.23
N LEU A 733 -8.78 34.50 -17.51
CA LEU A 733 -9.71 33.64 -18.23
C LEU A 733 -9.24 33.43 -19.67
N GLU A 734 -8.69 34.47 -20.30
CA GLU A 734 -8.09 34.46 -21.63
C GLU A 734 -6.89 33.52 -21.74
N HIS A 735 -6.09 33.37 -20.68
CA HIS A 735 -5.01 32.39 -20.65
C HIS A 735 -5.55 30.96 -20.53
N MET A 736 -6.62 30.74 -19.75
CA MET A 736 -7.22 29.39 -19.63
C MET A 736 -7.88 28.95 -20.93
N TRP A 737 -8.58 29.85 -21.62
CA TRP A 737 -9.07 29.61 -22.98
C TRP A 737 -7.95 29.23 -23.95
N LYS A 738 -6.82 29.95 -23.92
CA LYS A 738 -5.66 29.61 -24.75
C LYS A 738 -5.12 28.21 -24.41
N ILE A 739 -4.88 27.95 -23.13
CA ILE A 739 -4.33 26.68 -22.62
C ILE A 739 -5.18 25.47 -22.99
N PHE A 740 -6.51 25.56 -22.88
CA PHE A 740 -7.42 24.46 -23.22
C PHE A 740 -7.52 24.19 -24.74
N ASN A 741 -7.05 25.13 -25.58
CA ASN A 741 -6.96 24.97 -27.03
C ASN A 741 -5.55 24.59 -27.52
N GLU A 742 -4.51 24.72 -26.68
CA GLU A 742 -3.12 24.36 -27.03
C GLU A 742 -2.72 22.95 -26.58
N THR A 743 -3.54 22.24 -25.79
CA THR A 743 -3.30 20.85 -25.40
C THR A 743 -3.47 19.88 -26.57
N SER A 744 -2.54 18.92 -26.69
CA SER A 744 -2.46 17.95 -27.80
C SER A 744 -3.69 17.05 -27.97
N VAL A 745 -4.43 16.81 -26.89
CA VAL A 745 -5.72 16.09 -26.82
C VAL A 745 -6.61 16.77 -25.77
N PRO A 746 -7.94 16.54 -25.74
CA PRO A 746 -8.83 17.15 -24.76
C PRO A 746 -8.42 16.86 -23.30
N ILE A 747 -8.64 17.82 -22.40
CA ILE A 747 -8.34 17.64 -20.98
C ILE A 747 -9.35 16.67 -20.35
N GLY A 748 -8.84 15.56 -19.82
CA GLY A 748 -9.59 14.52 -19.10
C GLY A 748 -9.57 14.68 -17.59
N GLY A 749 -8.75 15.57 -17.03
CA GLY A 749 -8.77 15.86 -15.60
C GLY A 749 -7.78 16.96 -15.22
N THR A 750 -8.00 17.58 -14.06
CA THR A 750 -7.21 18.75 -13.62
C THR A 750 -6.73 18.61 -12.18
N VAL A 751 -5.49 19.01 -11.90
CA VAL A 751 -4.99 19.29 -10.55
C VAL A 751 -4.68 20.78 -10.46
N GLN A 752 -5.46 21.50 -9.65
CA GLN A 752 -5.23 22.90 -9.33
C GLN A 752 -4.32 23.01 -8.10
N GLY A 753 -3.01 23.14 -8.36
CA GLY A 753 -1.95 23.32 -7.38
C GLY A 753 -1.35 24.73 -7.35
N ALA A 754 -1.97 25.72 -7.98
CA ALA A 754 -1.50 27.10 -7.91
C ALA A 754 -1.54 27.64 -6.47
N MET A 755 -0.46 28.31 -6.09
CA MET A 755 -0.29 28.90 -4.76
C MET A 755 0.61 30.14 -4.84
N VAL A 756 0.15 31.22 -4.20
CA VAL A 756 0.95 32.41 -3.89
C VAL A 756 0.86 32.60 -2.38
N LEU A 757 2.00 32.81 -1.72
CA LEU A 757 2.08 33.02 -0.28
C LEU A 757 2.37 34.49 0.05
N ARG A 758 1.67 34.97 1.07
CA ARG A 758 1.74 36.33 1.64
C ARG A 758 1.55 36.24 3.14
N ASP A 759 2.40 35.42 3.77
CA ASP A 759 2.29 35.04 5.18
C ASP A 759 2.53 36.25 6.08
N ARG A 760 1.46 36.71 6.72
CA ARG A 760 1.37 37.98 7.42
C ARG A 760 0.29 37.91 8.52
N PRO A 761 0.59 38.30 9.77
CA PRO A 761 -0.41 38.39 10.83
C PRO A 761 -1.53 39.35 10.45
N PHE A 762 -2.77 39.02 10.77
CA PHE A 762 -3.99 39.70 10.31
C PHE A 762 -3.92 41.23 10.46
N ALA A 763 -3.54 41.71 11.65
CA ALA A 763 -3.37 43.15 11.94
C ALA A 763 -2.25 43.87 11.15
N LYS A 764 -1.55 43.18 10.24
CA LYS A 764 -0.46 43.70 9.40
C LYS A 764 -0.56 43.30 7.92
N THR A 765 -1.67 42.68 7.50
CA THR A 765 -1.93 42.22 6.13
C THR A 765 -2.66 43.31 5.35
N THR A 766 -2.20 43.64 4.14
CA THR A 766 -2.89 44.59 3.26
C THR A 766 -3.99 43.95 2.42
N VAL A 767 -4.84 44.79 1.82
CA VAL A 767 -5.85 44.42 0.83
C VAL A 767 -5.21 43.63 -0.32
N GLU A 768 -4.10 44.16 -0.82
CA GLU A 768 -3.36 43.66 -1.98
C GLU A 768 -2.71 42.30 -1.67
N GLU A 769 -2.04 42.17 -0.53
CA GLU A 769 -1.45 40.90 -0.06
C GLU A 769 -2.49 39.79 0.14
N TYR A 770 -3.71 40.14 0.57
CA TYR A 770 -4.82 39.19 0.66
C TYR A 770 -5.24 38.70 -0.74
N TYR A 771 -5.43 39.61 -1.70
CA TYR A 771 -5.82 39.25 -3.07
C TYR A 771 -4.75 38.48 -3.83
N GLU A 772 -3.47 38.86 -3.71
CA GLU A 772 -2.37 38.17 -4.39
C GLU A 772 -2.29 36.69 -3.99
N ALA A 773 -2.52 36.38 -2.71
CA ALA A 773 -2.57 35.00 -2.22
C ALA A 773 -3.85 34.26 -2.65
N THR A 774 -5.02 34.89 -2.50
CA THR A 774 -6.32 34.23 -2.73
C THR A 774 -6.67 34.05 -4.21
N ALA A 775 -6.31 34.98 -5.10
CA ALA A 775 -6.78 34.97 -6.50
C ALA A 775 -6.40 33.69 -7.26
N CYS A 776 -5.22 33.13 -7.00
CA CYS A 776 -4.77 31.88 -7.64
C CYS A 776 -5.61 30.64 -7.22
N LYS A 777 -6.23 30.68 -6.03
CA LYS A 777 -7.10 29.63 -5.49
C LYS A 777 -8.58 29.87 -5.73
N ILE A 778 -9.05 31.12 -5.71
CA ILE A 778 -10.46 31.49 -5.95
C ILE A 778 -10.70 31.63 -7.45
N GLN A 779 -10.39 32.80 -8.03
CA GLN A 779 -10.56 33.09 -9.46
C GLN A 779 -9.91 32.02 -10.36
N GLY A 780 -8.72 31.53 -9.98
CA GLY A 780 -8.03 30.48 -10.73
C GLY A 780 -8.81 29.16 -10.81
N THR A 781 -9.55 28.78 -9.76
CA THR A 781 -10.37 27.56 -9.77
C THR A 781 -11.68 27.79 -10.52
N TRP A 782 -12.32 28.96 -10.39
CA TRP A 782 -13.47 29.36 -11.20
C TRP A 782 -13.16 29.34 -12.71
N ASN A 783 -12.04 29.94 -13.13
CA ASN A 783 -11.63 29.96 -14.53
C ASN A 783 -11.47 28.54 -15.10
N LEU A 784 -10.86 27.61 -14.35
CA LEU A 784 -10.73 26.21 -14.76
C LEU A 784 -12.09 25.49 -14.86
N HIS A 785 -13.03 25.77 -13.96
CA HIS A 785 -14.37 25.20 -13.98
C HIS A 785 -15.20 25.73 -15.16
N ASN A 786 -15.23 27.05 -15.35
CA ASN A 786 -16.02 27.71 -16.40
C ASN A 786 -15.54 27.28 -17.80
N VAL A 787 -14.22 27.34 -18.06
CA VAL A 787 -13.67 26.90 -19.36
C VAL A 787 -13.88 25.40 -19.59
N ALA A 788 -13.82 24.55 -18.56
CA ALA A 788 -14.17 23.14 -18.71
C ALA A 788 -15.65 22.90 -19.05
N LEU A 789 -16.57 23.67 -18.46
CA LEU A 789 -18.01 23.59 -18.75
C LEU A 789 -18.35 24.12 -20.15
N GLU A 790 -17.79 25.26 -20.55
CA GLU A 790 -18.04 25.86 -21.87
C GLU A 790 -17.50 24.99 -23.00
N ASN A 791 -16.35 24.33 -22.80
CA ASN A 791 -15.83 23.29 -23.70
C ASN A 791 -16.51 21.91 -23.54
N LYS A 792 -17.48 21.78 -22.62
CA LYS A 792 -18.29 20.56 -22.36
C LYS A 792 -17.44 19.32 -22.06
N LEU A 793 -16.33 19.50 -21.36
CA LEU A 793 -15.38 18.43 -21.07
C LEU A 793 -15.94 17.44 -20.05
N GLN A 794 -15.90 16.16 -20.41
CA GLN A 794 -16.09 15.05 -19.48
C GLN A 794 -14.78 14.81 -18.74
N LEU A 795 -14.64 15.42 -17.56
CA LEU A 795 -13.50 15.23 -16.68
C LEU A 795 -13.68 13.97 -15.83
N ASP A 796 -12.62 13.17 -15.75
CA ASP A 796 -12.50 12.01 -14.85
C ASP A 796 -12.31 12.48 -13.39
N PHE A 797 -11.63 13.61 -13.18
CA PHE A 797 -11.43 14.25 -11.87
C PHE A 797 -11.17 15.77 -11.97
N PHE A 798 -11.47 16.49 -10.89
CA PHE A 798 -11.12 17.90 -10.70
C PHE A 798 -10.57 18.09 -9.28
N THR A 799 -9.26 17.95 -9.11
CA THR A 799 -8.61 17.97 -7.81
C THR A 799 -8.08 19.36 -7.48
N VAL A 800 -8.35 19.86 -6.28
CA VAL A 800 -7.83 21.14 -5.77
C VAL A 800 -6.91 20.88 -4.57
N LEU A 801 -5.68 21.41 -4.63
CA LEU A 801 -4.69 21.25 -3.57
C LEU A 801 -4.90 22.33 -2.50
N SER A 802 -5.78 22.00 -1.55
CA SER A 802 -6.08 22.79 -0.36
C SER A 802 -5.02 22.53 0.74
N SER A 803 -5.27 22.99 1.97
CA SER A 803 -4.37 22.78 3.10
C SER A 803 -5.13 22.54 4.40
N ILE A 804 -4.49 21.90 5.38
CA ILE A 804 -5.02 21.83 6.75
C ILE A 804 -5.22 23.22 7.37
N SER A 805 -4.53 24.25 6.88
CA SER A 805 -4.73 25.65 7.29
C SER A 805 -6.16 26.15 7.07
N SER A 806 -6.93 25.64 6.09
CA SER A 806 -8.37 25.97 6.00
C SER A 806 -9.17 25.41 7.16
N VAL A 807 -8.84 24.21 7.63
CA VAL A 807 -9.62 23.46 8.62
C VAL A 807 -9.40 23.96 10.05
N ILE A 808 -8.15 24.25 10.42
CA ILE A 808 -7.78 24.64 11.80
C ILE A 808 -7.36 26.11 11.94
N GLY A 809 -7.10 26.81 10.83
CA GLY A 809 -6.39 28.09 10.85
C GLY A 809 -4.90 27.91 11.15
N ASN A 810 -4.08 28.87 10.72
CA ASN A 810 -2.66 28.90 11.05
C ASN A 810 -2.20 30.35 11.18
N PRO A 811 -1.59 30.78 12.30
CA PRO A 811 -1.14 32.16 12.49
C PRO A 811 -0.30 32.68 11.31
N ALA A 812 -0.57 33.91 10.92
CA ALA A 812 -0.05 34.60 9.74
C ALA A 812 -0.48 34.03 8.38
N GLN A 813 -1.46 33.11 8.30
CA GLN A 813 -1.94 32.54 7.03
C GLN A 813 -3.45 32.78 6.76
N GLY A 814 -4.01 33.91 7.21
CA GLY A 814 -5.46 34.17 7.08
C GLY A 814 -5.96 34.23 5.62
N ASN A 815 -5.15 34.80 4.73
CA ASN A 815 -5.38 34.83 3.28
C ASN A 815 -5.26 33.44 2.62
N TYR A 816 -4.24 32.66 2.99
CA TYR A 816 -4.04 31.31 2.48
C TYR A 816 -5.11 30.33 2.98
N ALA A 817 -5.48 30.40 4.26
CA ALA A 817 -6.56 29.63 4.86
C ALA A 817 -7.92 29.96 4.23
N SER A 818 -8.21 31.23 3.96
CA SER A 818 -9.36 31.69 3.18
C SER A 818 -9.42 31.03 1.79
N GLY A 819 -8.36 31.17 0.98
CA GLY A 819 -8.31 30.59 -0.36
C GLY A 819 -8.40 29.06 -0.37
N CYS A 820 -7.91 28.39 0.68
CA CYS A 820 -8.07 26.94 0.85
C CYS A 820 -9.51 26.56 1.25
N SER A 821 -10.16 27.29 2.17
CA SER A 821 -11.56 27.03 2.55
C SER A 821 -12.53 27.22 1.38
N PHE A 822 -12.27 28.20 0.50
CA PHE A 822 -12.97 28.30 -0.79
C PHE A 822 -12.85 27.01 -1.59
N GLN A 823 -11.63 26.47 -1.76
CA GLN A 823 -11.39 25.27 -2.55
C GLN A 823 -12.06 24.02 -1.93
N ASP A 824 -12.15 23.94 -0.60
CA ASP A 824 -12.89 22.89 0.10
C ASP A 824 -14.40 22.96 -0.21
N ALA A 825 -15.01 24.14 -0.06
CA ALA A 825 -16.41 24.36 -0.37
C ALA A 825 -16.72 24.20 -1.87
N PHE A 826 -15.79 24.59 -2.75
CA PHE A 826 -15.90 24.46 -4.20
C PHE A 826 -15.99 23.00 -4.67
N ALA A 827 -15.35 22.08 -3.95
CA ALA A 827 -15.50 20.66 -4.23
C ALA A 827 -16.93 20.17 -3.92
N SER A 828 -17.50 20.58 -2.78
CA SER A 828 -18.90 20.29 -2.43
C SER A 828 -19.90 20.92 -3.40
N TYR A 829 -19.66 22.18 -3.81
CA TYR A 829 -20.46 22.87 -4.83
C TYR A 829 -20.49 22.10 -6.16
N ARG A 830 -19.32 21.64 -6.66
CA ARG A 830 -19.23 20.82 -7.87
C ARG A 830 -19.98 19.48 -7.74
N HIS A 831 -19.92 18.83 -6.57
CA HIS A 831 -20.72 17.63 -6.31
C HIS A 831 -22.22 17.92 -6.33
N GLY A 832 -22.67 19.09 -5.85
CA GLY A 832 -24.06 19.55 -6.00
C GLY A 832 -24.51 19.71 -7.46
N LEU A 833 -23.58 20.01 -8.36
CA LEU A 833 -23.82 20.03 -9.82
C LEU A 833 -23.71 18.65 -10.49
N GLY A 834 -23.45 17.58 -9.73
CA GLY A 834 -23.19 16.24 -10.27
C GLY A 834 -21.83 16.10 -10.98
N LEU A 835 -20.92 17.06 -10.80
CA LEU A 835 -19.59 17.09 -11.41
C LEU A 835 -18.54 16.54 -10.44
N PRO A 836 -17.53 15.79 -10.91
CA PRO A 836 -16.48 15.28 -10.03
C PRO A 836 -15.65 16.43 -9.47
N ALA A 837 -15.26 16.31 -8.20
CA ALA A 837 -14.25 17.16 -7.55
C ALA A 837 -13.54 16.41 -6.41
N CYS A 838 -12.40 16.94 -5.96
CA CYS A 838 -11.74 16.48 -4.74
C CYS A 838 -10.90 17.61 -4.14
N ALA A 839 -11.21 18.03 -2.92
CA ALA A 839 -10.33 18.90 -2.14
C ALA A 839 -9.37 18.05 -1.30
N VAL A 840 -8.07 18.33 -1.40
CA VAL A 840 -7.03 17.62 -0.64
C VAL A 840 -6.38 18.60 0.32
N ASN A 841 -6.75 18.54 1.60
CA ASN A 841 -6.23 19.43 2.65
C ASN A 841 -4.82 19.01 3.08
N LEU A 842 -3.81 19.46 2.34
CA LEU A 842 -2.41 19.14 2.57
C LEU A 842 -1.89 19.68 3.91
N CYS A 843 -1.22 18.81 4.68
CA CYS A 843 -0.39 19.19 5.82
C CYS A 843 0.92 19.88 5.35
N ILE A 844 1.84 20.14 6.29
CA ILE A 844 3.23 20.53 5.95
C ILE A 844 3.88 19.39 5.15
N ILE A 845 4.48 19.74 4.01
CA ILE A 845 5.15 18.86 3.03
C ILE A 845 6.54 19.42 2.73
#